data_AF-A0A5R9FQB9-F1
#
_entry.id   AF-A0A5R9FQB9-F1
#
_cell.length_a   1.000
_cell.length_b   1.000
_cell.length_c   1.000
_cell.angle_alpha   90.00
_cell.angle_beta   90.00
_cell.angle_gamma   90.00
#
_symmetry.space_group_name_H-M   'P 1'
#
loop_
_entity.id
_entity.type
_entity.pdbx_description
1 polymer ?
#
loop_
_entity_poly.entity_id
_entity_poly.type
_entity_poly.pdbx_seq_one_letter_code
_entity_poly.pdbx_strand_id
1 'polypeptide(L)'
;MPDANPLDAPGPFVFFLATSENLGLSTTLRNVADILAEANRSVLLVDGRSGAHGASAPPRPEPGQVRTAAAPDVQALAALAADPVAAAYDHVLIEAPVPDGPETAEQVSTAAYADALVITFAMTAWSIDGAAALAEDMTLSRTGRPVRLLTLGLKSDIGVHDRLRQARERVRRKFAPLAQTLGGSDIPLLEIPYNPMYQDSRSLAVEAEDAGTVTGLRPYYERLADWLRTRRTARLTDVTVVHSMRHAPWAAWLRDRLAAKSVRTELRRADMYAGERPGRGAALLFLSPDDADDTLLTQIGALSHTDVRIVLVDEPFPHTEAAHHERIDLRGTTEDEALRLLYTGLGLGAVEPGDAGAGARFPRLPETTNVASRNSDFIDRDALLATLDEQLLAAGRDGACLVLHGPSGWGKSEAAHELCHRYGAGYDVVWWVRAWERERVERGLARLAGRLGIPEERLGTPDDDGLSRLLTRLSRPDDDTGSWLIVYDGVPDPAELRGLLPVPHEHGHVLITSRVPPHEETSAGPPAVPGARSPQLTPLAIPPMTPEEGRALLDEWAPEITELQAGQIGNVVDFVPHALHIAAHCLAERTAVHRRDDHLNPDAALRAAVGDLLAEYRGGKTELLRHTEAVSPVAVMVQVARRVVQATPGAAAWRAESPEHDALGWLLGAASLLTGRGMGLELLRSRRILSELARDDDAADQPPGDAQRHPDDVQLPDEHMVSVALWALARVGLLDVDFDRKEQPLAQHHGLRDLIRAGLEPDERRHIESVLRGILAEYAPQEHQDLPADWAREVYSLRLWEDTRPRVRRSLLRHLNALSQRAEAADLDRLLDIAGRAEQEWRVDGDEQSPEYLRLLNLTARAHRLRGDYDRSRRLAQDALRGHRRLLGITHPRTLLSADSYAATLRTLGRFEDALLELRPALEQLTLLLGWKHPATIQVEHNLALTEALTGRVGGALTRLQERFRYRQAVGGTDDVVAWNAADLLAYLYRAAGRDGEARDLLRQRLRRYGETWDVARLKTEVGLAVSERRLADGFPAVKDPRYGYELAHERDRRALSMYVSRFGPDRFDTLRCQLSYAADLHALGKADEAEQQARQCGDTLARRLGAGHPYTGVCQVRHGVYLRATGEVRLAEEVGRSAANLLTHKLGHAHPWVAAAENSLAATVAEAGRTDEAAELAHTALTRLRDLGVGHRPDGRRVDAHHERLTGTDTSRPTPPSGYDIDLELPEL
;
A
#
# COMPACT_ATOMS: atom_id res chain seq x y z
N MET A 1 -4.00 51.25 -16.04
CA MET A 1 -4.37 50.61 -17.32
C MET A 1 -3.38 51.10 -18.37
N PRO A 2 -2.28 50.38 -18.67
CA PRO A 2 -1.58 50.58 -19.93
C PRO A 2 -2.32 49.82 -21.04
N ASP A 3 -2.30 50.42 -22.21
CA ASP A 3 -3.02 50.09 -23.44
C ASP A 3 -3.17 48.60 -23.75
N ALA A 4 -4.43 48.16 -23.91
CA ALA A 4 -4.73 46.93 -24.63
C ALA A 4 -4.24 47.10 -26.07
N ASN A 5 -3.47 46.12 -26.56
CA ASN A 5 -3.02 46.08 -27.93
C ASN A 5 -4.25 46.23 -28.86
N PRO A 6 -4.30 47.14 -29.84
CA PRO A 6 -5.45 47.28 -30.74
C PRO A 6 -5.76 45.99 -31.53
N LEU A 7 -4.85 45.01 -31.54
CA LEU A 7 -5.07 43.65 -32.03
C LEU A 7 -5.95 42.78 -31.12
N ASP A 8 -6.15 43.17 -29.85
CA ASP A 8 -7.03 42.54 -28.85
C ASP A 8 -8.43 43.18 -28.77
N ALA A 9 -8.71 44.18 -29.63
CA ALA A 9 -10.05 44.77 -29.71
C ALA A 9 -11.06 43.69 -30.13
N PRO A 10 -12.13 43.48 -29.36
CA PRO A 10 -13.04 42.37 -29.56
C PRO A 10 -13.81 42.54 -30.87
N GLY A 11 -13.62 41.64 -31.83
CA GLY A 11 -14.51 41.59 -33.00
C GLY A 11 -15.93 41.16 -32.59
N PRO A 12 -16.96 41.60 -33.32
CA PRO A 12 -18.35 41.50 -32.89
C PRO A 12 -18.97 40.11 -33.10
N PHE A 13 -18.33 39.20 -33.85
CA PHE A 13 -18.97 37.96 -34.30
C PHE A 13 -18.80 36.82 -33.29
N VAL A 14 -19.91 36.43 -32.65
CA VAL A 14 -19.99 35.30 -31.72
C VAL A 14 -20.87 34.21 -32.29
N PHE A 15 -20.30 33.02 -32.48
CA PHE A 15 -21.04 31.87 -32.99
C PHE A 15 -21.42 30.93 -31.84
N PHE A 16 -22.70 30.61 -31.77
CA PHE A 16 -23.23 29.59 -30.88
C PHE A 16 -23.47 28.31 -31.68
N LEU A 17 -22.77 27.24 -31.29
CA LEU A 17 -22.77 25.95 -31.98
C LEU A 17 -23.48 24.92 -31.11
N ALA A 18 -24.45 24.18 -31.65
CA ALA A 18 -25.24 23.19 -30.90
C ALA A 18 -25.08 21.78 -31.47
N THR A 19 -24.58 20.84 -30.67
CA THR A 19 -24.32 19.45 -31.12
C THR A 19 -25.55 18.53 -31.17
N SER A 20 -26.76 19.07 -31.01
CA SER A 20 -28.02 18.32 -31.05
C SER A 20 -29.22 19.23 -31.36
N GLU A 21 -30.30 18.69 -31.94
CA GLU A 21 -31.49 19.47 -32.27
C GLU A 21 -32.17 20.08 -31.02
N ASN A 22 -32.08 21.41 -30.94
CA ASN A 22 -32.91 22.36 -30.18
C ASN A 22 -32.99 22.22 -28.64
N LEU A 23 -31.87 22.52 -27.96
CA LEU A 23 -31.73 22.58 -26.49
C LEU A 23 -32.22 23.90 -25.84
N GLY A 24 -33.05 24.71 -26.52
CA GLY A 24 -33.43 26.04 -26.02
C GLY A 24 -32.36 27.12 -26.27
N LEU A 25 -31.50 26.90 -27.27
CA LEU A 25 -30.46 27.83 -27.66
C LEU A 25 -31.03 29.17 -28.16
N SER A 26 -32.05 29.15 -29.01
CA SER A 26 -32.69 30.39 -29.49
C SER A 26 -33.25 31.22 -28.33
N THR A 27 -33.80 30.57 -27.29
CA THR A 27 -34.29 31.23 -26.07
C THR A 27 -33.13 31.83 -25.26
N THR A 28 -32.03 31.09 -25.14
CA THR A 28 -30.80 31.57 -24.47
C THR A 28 -30.23 32.80 -25.17
N LEU A 29 -30.13 32.76 -26.50
CA LEU A 29 -29.65 33.87 -27.33
C LEU A 29 -30.50 35.13 -27.17
N ARG A 30 -31.82 34.99 -27.13
CA ARG A 30 -32.73 36.13 -26.94
C ARG A 30 -32.58 36.76 -25.55
N ASN A 31 -32.60 35.95 -24.47
CA ASN A 31 -32.38 36.46 -23.11
C ASN A 31 -31.04 37.21 -23.00
N VAL A 32 -29.97 36.66 -23.57
CA VAL A 32 -28.65 37.28 -23.52
C VAL A 32 -28.59 38.55 -24.37
N ALA A 33 -29.22 38.55 -25.55
CA ALA A 33 -29.28 39.74 -26.41
C ALA A 33 -30.02 40.90 -25.74
N ASP A 34 -31.13 40.62 -25.06
CA ASP A 34 -31.90 41.63 -24.33
C ASP A 34 -31.08 42.20 -23.17
N ILE A 35 -30.37 41.37 -22.40
CA ILE A 35 -29.46 41.84 -21.33
C ILE A 35 -28.33 42.71 -21.90
N LEU A 36 -27.78 42.35 -23.06
CA LEU A 36 -26.76 43.16 -23.73
C LEU A 36 -27.33 44.51 -24.22
N ALA A 37 -28.55 44.51 -24.75
CA ALA A 37 -29.24 45.71 -25.20
C ALA A 37 -29.64 46.62 -24.02
N GLU A 38 -30.08 46.08 -22.88
CA GLU A 38 -30.29 46.84 -21.64
C GLU A 38 -29.04 47.62 -21.21
N ALA A 39 -27.84 47.08 -21.50
CA ALA A 39 -26.55 47.74 -21.29
C ALA A 39 -26.18 48.76 -22.39
N ASN A 40 -27.17 49.23 -23.17
CA ASN A 40 -27.06 50.19 -24.27
C ASN A 40 -26.14 49.75 -25.43
N ARG A 41 -26.07 48.44 -25.70
CA ARG A 41 -25.32 47.86 -26.83
C ARG A 41 -26.22 47.58 -28.02
N SER A 42 -25.68 47.72 -29.22
CA SER A 42 -26.33 47.30 -30.45
C SER A 42 -26.08 45.81 -30.70
N VAL A 43 -27.14 45.01 -30.82
CA VAL A 43 -27.04 43.55 -30.98
C VAL A 43 -27.72 43.08 -32.25
N LEU A 44 -27.03 42.28 -33.07
CA LEU A 44 -27.59 41.60 -34.23
C LEU A 44 -27.69 40.09 -33.95
N LEU A 45 -28.91 39.55 -33.94
CA LEU A 45 -29.18 38.11 -33.88
C LEU A 45 -29.30 37.54 -35.30
N VAL A 46 -28.56 36.48 -35.60
CA VAL A 46 -28.57 35.85 -36.93
C VAL A 46 -29.02 34.40 -36.82
N ASP A 47 -30.09 34.03 -37.54
CA ASP A 47 -30.55 32.64 -37.66
C ASP A 47 -29.84 31.97 -38.84
N GLY A 48 -29.03 30.96 -38.55
CA GLY A 48 -28.23 30.21 -39.52
C GLY A 48 -28.80 28.85 -39.93
N ARG A 49 -30.00 28.46 -39.49
CA ARG A 49 -30.54 27.11 -39.72
C ARG A 49 -30.93 26.87 -41.20
N SER A 50 -30.64 25.66 -41.70
CA SER A 50 -30.96 25.24 -43.07
C SER A 50 -32.47 25.18 -43.29
N GLY A 51 -32.99 26.10 -44.09
CA GLY A 51 -34.44 26.21 -44.38
C GLY A 51 -35.01 27.63 -44.26
N ALA A 52 -34.26 28.61 -43.76
CA ALA A 52 -34.68 30.01 -43.79
C ALA A 52 -34.71 30.55 -45.23
N HIS A 53 -35.82 31.16 -45.65
CA HIS A 53 -35.99 31.68 -47.00
C HIS A 53 -35.35 33.07 -47.17
N GLY A 54 -34.20 33.10 -47.87
CA GLY A 54 -33.56 34.30 -48.40
C GLY A 54 -32.66 35.04 -47.40
N ALA A 55 -31.44 35.36 -47.83
CA ALA A 55 -30.54 36.23 -47.07
C ALA A 55 -31.10 37.66 -47.05
N SER A 56 -31.27 38.24 -45.85
CA SER A 56 -31.66 39.64 -45.67
C SER A 56 -30.44 40.49 -45.34
N ALA A 57 -30.32 41.66 -45.96
CA ALA A 57 -29.25 42.60 -45.62
C ALA A 57 -29.41 43.07 -44.16
N PRO A 58 -28.31 43.17 -43.38
CA PRO A 58 -28.40 43.58 -41.99
C PRO A 58 -28.93 45.02 -41.86
N PRO A 59 -29.92 45.27 -40.98
CA PRO A 59 -30.38 46.63 -40.72
C PRO A 59 -29.27 47.46 -40.05
N ARG A 60 -29.39 48.79 -40.09
CA ARG A 60 -28.40 49.67 -39.43
C ARG A 60 -28.42 49.48 -37.90
N PRO A 61 -27.25 49.46 -37.24
CA PRO A 61 -27.16 49.31 -35.79
C PRO A 61 -27.74 50.52 -35.05
N GLU A 62 -28.54 50.26 -34.02
CA GLU A 62 -29.05 51.26 -33.07
C GLU A 62 -28.70 50.81 -31.63
N PRO A 63 -28.10 51.68 -30.79
CA PRO A 63 -27.77 51.35 -29.40
C PRO A 63 -29.01 50.96 -28.60
N GLY A 64 -28.89 49.91 -27.80
CA GLY A 64 -29.97 49.42 -26.94
C GLY A 64 -31.09 48.68 -27.66
N GLN A 65 -30.91 48.32 -28.93
CA GLN A 65 -31.87 47.50 -29.68
C GLN A 65 -31.26 46.19 -30.17
N VAL A 66 -32.09 45.14 -30.15
CA VAL A 66 -31.81 43.85 -30.77
C VAL A 66 -32.45 43.84 -32.16
N ARG A 67 -31.65 43.58 -33.19
CA ARG A 67 -32.10 43.41 -34.58
C ARG A 67 -31.88 41.97 -35.02
N THR A 68 -32.64 41.48 -36.00
CA THR A 68 -32.56 40.10 -36.50
C THR A 68 -32.27 40.03 -38.00
N ALA A 69 -31.41 39.10 -38.43
CA ALA A 69 -31.14 38.79 -39.82
C ALA A 69 -31.14 37.26 -40.08
N ALA A 70 -31.27 36.86 -41.34
CA ALA A 70 -31.23 35.45 -41.74
C ALA A 70 -30.03 35.19 -42.67
N ALA A 71 -29.27 34.13 -42.39
CA ALA A 71 -28.13 33.70 -43.19
C ALA A 71 -28.19 32.17 -43.41
N PRO A 72 -28.98 31.70 -44.40
CA PRO A 72 -29.39 30.30 -44.49
C PRO A 72 -28.29 29.32 -44.96
N ASP A 73 -27.15 29.83 -45.41
CA ASP A 73 -26.04 29.03 -45.92
C ASP A 73 -24.67 29.66 -45.62
N VAL A 74 -23.61 28.88 -45.87
CA VAL A 74 -22.21 29.26 -45.62
C VAL A 74 -21.78 30.48 -46.43
N GLN A 75 -22.31 30.67 -47.64
CA GLN A 75 -21.98 31.82 -48.50
C GLN A 75 -22.61 33.10 -47.95
N ALA A 76 -23.85 33.03 -47.45
CA ALA A 76 -24.54 34.13 -46.80
C ALA A 76 -23.85 34.54 -45.48
N LEU A 77 -23.34 33.58 -44.71
CA LEU A 77 -22.55 33.86 -43.50
C LEU A 77 -21.20 34.51 -43.83
N ALA A 78 -20.50 34.03 -44.88
CA ALA A 78 -19.25 34.65 -45.33
C ALA A 78 -19.47 36.07 -45.86
N ALA A 79 -20.58 36.31 -46.59
CA ALA A 79 -20.97 37.64 -47.04
C ALA A 79 -21.29 38.58 -45.85
N LEU A 80 -21.96 38.07 -44.81
CA LEU A 80 -22.28 38.84 -43.60
C LEU A 80 -21.01 39.22 -42.81
N ALA A 81 -20.04 38.33 -42.71
CA ALA A 81 -18.76 38.61 -42.07
C ALA A 81 -17.95 39.70 -42.81
N ALA A 82 -18.14 39.84 -44.12
CA ALA A 82 -17.54 40.88 -44.94
C ALA A 82 -18.38 42.16 -45.06
N ASP A 83 -19.60 42.20 -44.48
CA ASP A 83 -20.51 43.35 -44.57
C ASP A 83 -20.11 44.45 -43.57
N PRO A 84 -19.79 45.68 -44.03
CA PRO A 84 -19.41 46.79 -43.16
C PRO A 84 -20.52 47.24 -42.19
N VAL A 85 -21.80 46.96 -42.48
CA VAL A 85 -22.93 47.26 -41.59
C VAL A 85 -23.01 46.25 -40.45
N ALA A 86 -22.76 44.96 -40.72
CA ALA A 86 -22.71 43.93 -39.69
C ALA A 86 -21.51 44.12 -38.74
N ALA A 87 -20.36 44.51 -39.30
CA ALA A 87 -19.15 44.81 -38.52
C ALA A 87 -19.29 46.04 -37.60
N ALA A 88 -20.33 46.87 -37.78
CA ALA A 88 -20.58 48.07 -36.97
C ALA A 88 -21.45 47.82 -35.71
N TYR A 89 -21.97 46.60 -35.51
CA TYR A 89 -22.68 46.22 -34.28
C TYR A 89 -21.71 45.97 -33.12
N ASP A 90 -22.12 46.23 -31.88
CA ASP A 90 -21.32 45.87 -30.69
C ASP A 90 -21.22 44.34 -30.52
N HIS A 91 -22.31 43.62 -30.82
CA HIS A 91 -22.38 42.17 -30.75
C HIS A 91 -23.21 41.60 -31.91
N VAL A 92 -22.68 40.62 -32.63
CA VAL A 92 -23.38 39.81 -33.64
C VAL A 92 -23.42 38.37 -33.12
N LEU A 93 -24.58 37.92 -32.65
CA LEU A 93 -24.76 36.57 -32.11
C LEU A 93 -25.40 35.67 -33.18
N ILE A 94 -24.71 34.61 -33.55
CA ILE A 94 -25.09 33.74 -34.67
C ILE A 94 -25.47 32.37 -34.12
N GLU A 95 -26.70 31.92 -34.39
CA GLU A 95 -27.12 30.53 -34.18
C GLU A 95 -26.69 29.69 -35.39
N ALA A 96 -25.61 28.93 -35.27
CA ALA A 96 -25.03 28.18 -36.39
C ALA A 96 -25.41 26.68 -36.31
N PRO A 97 -25.82 26.04 -37.43
CA PRO A 97 -26.09 24.61 -37.48
C PRO A 97 -24.77 23.81 -37.42
N VAL A 98 -24.80 22.65 -36.76
CA VAL A 98 -23.68 21.70 -36.78
C VAL A 98 -23.82 20.77 -37.99
N PRO A 99 -22.74 20.48 -38.75
CA PRO A 99 -22.81 19.52 -39.85
C PRO A 99 -23.12 18.10 -39.37
N ASP A 100 -24.10 17.47 -40.00
CA ASP A 100 -24.34 16.03 -39.86
C ASP A 100 -23.31 15.25 -40.71
N GLY A 101 -22.26 14.73 -40.06
CA GLY A 101 -21.44 13.65 -40.58
C GLY A 101 -20.04 14.01 -41.09
N PRO A 102 -19.11 13.03 -41.13
CA PRO A 102 -17.69 13.24 -41.44
C PRO A 102 -17.40 13.54 -42.93
N GLU A 103 -18.35 13.33 -43.84
CA GLU A 103 -18.16 13.56 -45.28
C GLU A 103 -18.49 15.00 -45.73
N THR A 104 -19.03 15.86 -44.85
CA THR A 104 -19.23 17.31 -45.11
C THR A 104 -18.06 18.18 -44.63
N ALA A 105 -16.84 17.64 -44.69
CA ALA A 105 -15.58 18.31 -44.37
C ALA A 105 -15.21 19.50 -45.31
N GLU A 106 -16.12 19.92 -46.21
CA GLU A 106 -16.01 21.20 -46.93
C GLU A 106 -16.46 22.42 -46.08
N GLN A 107 -17.02 22.21 -44.88
CA GLN A 107 -17.47 23.29 -43.98
C GLN A 107 -16.36 23.93 -43.11
N VAL A 108 -15.09 23.86 -43.55
CA VAL A 108 -13.93 24.55 -42.94
C VAL A 108 -13.93 26.08 -43.21
N SER A 109 -15.05 26.66 -43.64
CA SER A 109 -15.13 28.09 -44.01
C SER A 109 -15.75 29.00 -42.93
N THR A 110 -16.76 28.55 -42.15
CA THR A 110 -17.51 29.44 -41.23
C THR A 110 -16.77 29.81 -39.94
N ALA A 111 -15.98 28.87 -39.38
CA ALA A 111 -15.18 29.09 -38.18
C ALA A 111 -14.12 30.18 -38.35
N ALA A 112 -13.67 30.41 -39.60
CA ALA A 112 -12.64 31.40 -39.94
C ALA A 112 -13.07 32.85 -39.62
N TYR A 113 -14.38 33.10 -39.53
CA TYR A 113 -14.95 34.43 -39.32
C TYR A 113 -15.41 34.68 -37.88
N ALA A 114 -15.29 33.69 -36.99
CA ALA A 114 -15.67 33.83 -35.59
C ALA A 114 -14.58 34.52 -34.76
N ASP A 115 -14.99 35.48 -33.92
CA ASP A 115 -14.16 36.08 -32.87
C ASP A 115 -14.28 35.30 -31.55
N ALA A 116 -15.43 34.68 -31.31
CA ALA A 116 -15.70 33.78 -30.19
C ALA A 116 -16.63 32.63 -30.60
N LEU A 117 -16.37 31.45 -30.06
CA LEU A 117 -17.25 30.28 -30.16
C LEU A 117 -17.81 29.95 -28.78
N VAL A 118 -19.13 29.78 -28.73
CA VAL A 118 -19.84 29.24 -27.58
C VAL A 118 -20.33 27.85 -27.99
N ILE A 119 -19.69 26.82 -27.45
CA ILE A 119 -20.01 25.41 -27.73
C ILE A 119 -21.10 24.98 -26.76
N THR A 120 -22.29 24.74 -27.29
CA THR A 120 -23.48 24.42 -26.51
C THR A 120 -23.81 22.94 -26.63
N PHE A 121 -24.05 22.29 -25.49
CA PHE A 121 -24.33 20.86 -25.42
C PHE A 121 -25.25 20.51 -24.26
N ALA A 122 -25.89 19.35 -24.34
CA ALA A 122 -26.58 18.76 -23.21
C ALA A 122 -25.55 18.12 -22.27
N MET A 123 -25.81 18.08 -20.97
CA MET A 123 -24.92 17.45 -19.96
C MET A 123 -24.98 15.91 -20.02
N THR A 124 -24.80 15.33 -21.21
CA THR A 124 -24.76 13.89 -21.50
C THR A 124 -23.43 13.51 -22.12
N ALA A 125 -22.96 12.29 -21.87
CA ALA A 125 -21.64 11.84 -22.31
C ALA A 125 -21.44 11.93 -23.83
N TRP A 126 -22.47 11.63 -24.63
CA TRP A 126 -22.41 11.69 -26.09
C TRP A 126 -22.34 13.14 -26.61
N SER A 127 -23.17 14.04 -26.06
CA SER A 127 -23.19 15.45 -26.47
C SER A 127 -21.89 16.19 -26.09
N ILE A 128 -21.31 15.87 -24.92
CA ILE A 128 -20.01 16.40 -24.46
C ILE A 128 -18.86 15.93 -25.37
N ASP A 129 -18.81 14.64 -25.70
CA ASP A 129 -17.76 14.09 -26.54
C ASP A 129 -17.84 14.65 -27.97
N GLY A 130 -19.05 14.74 -28.53
CA GLY A 130 -19.26 15.37 -29.84
C GLY A 130 -18.89 16.85 -29.85
N ALA A 131 -19.22 17.58 -28.77
CA ALA A 131 -18.87 18.99 -28.62
C ALA A 131 -17.36 19.23 -28.51
N ALA A 132 -16.64 18.37 -27.80
CA ALA A 132 -15.19 18.46 -27.69
C ALA A 132 -14.51 18.18 -29.05
N ALA A 133 -14.93 17.14 -29.76
CA ALA A 133 -14.40 16.81 -31.09
C ALA A 133 -14.68 17.94 -32.10
N LEU A 134 -15.89 18.52 -32.09
CA LEU A 134 -16.24 19.66 -32.93
C LEU A 134 -15.37 20.89 -32.61
N ALA A 135 -15.18 21.19 -31.33
CA ALA A 135 -14.36 22.32 -30.90
C ALA A 135 -12.89 22.15 -31.30
N GLU A 136 -12.34 20.93 -31.20
CA GLU A 136 -10.97 20.61 -31.60
C GLU A 136 -10.79 20.75 -33.12
N ASP A 137 -11.67 20.15 -33.92
CA ASP A 137 -11.62 20.21 -35.39
C ASP A 137 -11.71 21.65 -35.92
N MET A 138 -12.65 22.45 -35.39
CA MET A 138 -12.84 23.85 -35.79
C MET A 138 -11.68 24.77 -35.36
N THR A 139 -10.99 24.42 -34.28
CA THR A 139 -9.87 25.21 -33.78
C THR A 139 -8.58 24.86 -34.53
N LEU A 140 -8.31 23.58 -34.79
CA LEU A 140 -7.11 23.11 -35.49
C LEU A 140 -7.11 23.43 -36.99
N SER A 141 -8.29 23.51 -37.61
CA SER A 141 -8.44 23.83 -39.03
C SER A 141 -8.28 25.32 -39.38
N ARG A 142 -8.14 26.22 -38.39
CA ARG A 142 -7.91 27.66 -38.60
C ARG A 142 -6.44 28.00 -38.85
N THR A 143 -6.21 28.87 -39.83
CA THR A 143 -4.92 29.55 -40.03
C THR A 143 -5.09 31.05 -39.72
N GLY A 144 -4.71 31.51 -38.52
CA GLY A 144 -4.87 32.93 -38.16
C GLY A 144 -4.92 33.21 -36.65
N ARG A 145 -5.61 34.31 -36.26
CA ARG A 145 -5.77 34.74 -34.86
C ARG A 145 -6.49 33.66 -34.02
N PRO A 146 -6.12 33.48 -32.73
CA PRO A 146 -6.78 32.53 -31.85
C PRO A 146 -8.24 32.93 -31.57
N VAL A 147 -9.15 31.94 -31.54
CA VAL A 147 -10.57 32.15 -31.22
C VAL A 147 -10.81 31.87 -29.75
N ARG A 148 -11.71 32.64 -29.13
CA ARG A 148 -12.09 32.42 -27.73
C ARG A 148 -13.15 31.33 -27.64
N LEU A 149 -12.99 30.40 -26.69
CA LEU A 149 -13.93 29.32 -26.46
C LEU A 149 -14.65 29.48 -25.11
N LEU A 150 -15.94 29.17 -25.11
CA LEU A 150 -16.75 28.95 -23.92
C LEU A 150 -17.54 27.66 -24.10
N THR A 151 -17.54 26.80 -23.09
CA THR A 151 -18.42 25.64 -23.03
C THR A 151 -19.69 26.00 -22.25
N LEU A 152 -20.85 25.69 -22.80
CA LEU A 152 -22.14 26.05 -22.23
C LEU A 152 -23.05 24.81 -22.15
N GLY A 153 -23.23 24.30 -20.93
CA GLY A 153 -24.16 23.21 -20.64
C GLY A 153 -25.59 23.73 -20.51
N LEU A 154 -26.48 23.31 -21.41
CA LEU A 154 -27.91 23.66 -21.35
C LEU A 154 -28.74 22.55 -20.72
N LYS A 155 -29.81 22.94 -20.01
CA LYS A 155 -30.78 22.04 -19.36
C LYS A 155 -30.14 21.04 -18.38
N SER A 156 -29.24 21.51 -17.50
CA SER A 156 -28.73 20.67 -16.40
C SER A 156 -29.85 20.40 -15.39
N ASP A 157 -30.24 19.13 -15.25
CA ASP A 157 -31.25 18.69 -14.26
C ASP A 157 -30.58 18.48 -12.90
N ILE A 158 -30.85 19.41 -11.99
CA ILE A 158 -30.28 19.42 -10.64
C ILE A 158 -30.69 18.15 -9.87
N GLY A 159 -31.83 17.52 -10.17
CA GLY A 159 -32.33 16.32 -9.49
C GLY A 159 -31.57 15.02 -9.79
N VAL A 160 -30.65 15.02 -10.77
CA VAL A 160 -29.88 13.83 -11.19
C VAL A 160 -28.39 14.01 -10.84
N HIS A 161 -28.16 14.18 -9.54
CA HIS A 161 -26.94 14.64 -8.88
C HIS A 161 -25.62 13.97 -9.33
N ASP A 162 -25.54 12.63 -9.35
CA ASP A 162 -24.29 11.91 -9.71
C ASP A 162 -23.92 12.04 -11.19
N ARG A 163 -24.92 12.15 -12.07
CA ARG A 163 -24.68 12.27 -13.51
C ARG A 163 -24.09 13.64 -13.86
N LEU A 164 -24.50 14.70 -13.15
CA LEU A 164 -23.94 16.04 -13.35
C LEU A 164 -22.47 16.13 -12.94
N ARG A 165 -22.08 15.51 -11.81
CA ARG A 165 -20.67 15.43 -11.40
C ARG A 165 -19.81 14.75 -12.46
N GLN A 166 -20.25 13.58 -12.93
CA GLN A 166 -19.55 12.83 -13.98
C GLN A 166 -19.50 13.60 -15.31
N ALA A 167 -20.56 14.34 -15.64
CA ALA A 167 -20.63 15.18 -16.83
C ALA A 167 -19.62 16.35 -16.76
N ARG A 168 -19.56 17.10 -15.65
CA ARG A 168 -18.59 18.20 -15.44
C ARG A 168 -17.15 17.72 -15.59
N GLU A 169 -16.81 16.61 -14.96
CA GLU A 169 -15.47 16.03 -15.05
C GLU A 169 -15.15 15.56 -16.47
N ARG A 170 -16.15 15.00 -17.16
CA ARG A 170 -16.01 14.62 -18.56
C ARG A 170 -15.75 15.83 -19.45
N VAL A 171 -16.42 16.97 -19.23
CA VAL A 171 -16.15 18.24 -19.94
C VAL A 171 -14.69 18.64 -19.73
N ARG A 172 -14.25 18.77 -18.46
CA ARG A 172 -12.85 19.14 -18.14
C ARG A 172 -11.86 18.23 -18.86
N ARG A 173 -12.01 16.92 -18.75
CA ARG A 173 -11.12 15.94 -19.38
C ARG A 173 -11.11 16.01 -20.91
N LYS A 174 -12.27 16.22 -21.54
CA LYS A 174 -12.40 16.20 -23.00
C LYS A 174 -11.94 17.51 -23.64
N PHE A 175 -12.11 18.64 -22.97
CA PHE A 175 -11.68 19.95 -23.44
C PHE A 175 -10.25 20.34 -23.00
N ALA A 176 -9.65 19.63 -22.02
CA ALA A 176 -8.30 19.89 -21.54
C ALA A 176 -7.19 19.86 -22.62
N PRO A 177 -7.15 18.88 -23.57
CA PRO A 177 -6.15 18.89 -24.64
C PRO A 177 -6.23 20.14 -25.52
N LEU A 178 -7.46 20.61 -25.76
CA LEU A 178 -7.71 21.82 -26.55
C LEU A 178 -7.28 23.09 -25.80
N ALA A 179 -7.54 23.15 -24.48
CA ALA A 179 -7.08 24.25 -23.63
C ALA A 179 -5.55 24.40 -23.68
N GLN A 180 -4.82 23.28 -23.54
CA GLN A 180 -3.36 23.24 -23.61
C GLN A 180 -2.84 23.69 -24.98
N THR A 181 -3.48 23.24 -26.07
CA THR A 181 -3.11 23.62 -27.45
C THR A 181 -3.28 25.13 -27.68
N LEU A 182 -4.26 25.75 -27.03
CA LEU A 182 -4.50 27.20 -27.08
C LEU A 182 -3.64 28.02 -26.11
N GLY A 183 -2.73 27.39 -25.35
CA GLY A 183 -1.87 28.06 -24.39
C GLY A 183 -2.59 28.52 -23.11
N GLY A 184 -3.77 27.99 -22.81
CA GLY A 184 -4.55 28.25 -21.60
C GLY A 184 -4.57 27.04 -20.64
N SER A 185 -4.91 27.28 -19.37
CA SER A 185 -5.00 26.20 -18.37
C SER A 185 -6.34 25.46 -18.40
N ASP A 186 -7.43 26.13 -18.80
CA ASP A 186 -8.78 25.53 -18.90
C ASP A 186 -9.69 26.33 -19.85
N ILE A 187 -10.71 25.67 -20.42
CA ILE A 187 -11.79 26.31 -21.18
C ILE A 187 -12.98 26.52 -20.23
N PRO A 188 -13.50 27.75 -20.04
CA PRO A 188 -14.56 28.00 -19.07
C PRO A 188 -15.83 27.20 -19.37
N LEU A 189 -16.47 26.68 -18.31
CA LEU A 189 -17.78 26.03 -18.34
C LEU A 189 -18.81 26.89 -17.62
N LEU A 190 -19.88 27.25 -18.32
CA LEU A 190 -21.09 27.82 -17.75
C LEU A 190 -22.24 26.82 -17.88
N GLU A 191 -23.11 26.76 -16.88
CA GLU A 191 -24.28 25.89 -16.88
C GLU A 191 -25.53 26.73 -16.74
N ILE A 192 -26.55 26.47 -17.57
CA ILE A 192 -27.88 27.05 -17.42
C ILE A 192 -28.81 25.92 -16.98
N PRO A 193 -29.29 25.93 -15.72
CA PRO A 193 -30.08 24.86 -15.17
C PRO A 193 -31.42 24.73 -15.88
N TYR A 194 -31.94 23.51 -15.88
CA TYR A 194 -33.31 23.27 -16.29
C TYR A 194 -34.27 23.84 -15.24
N ASN A 195 -35.17 24.74 -15.65
CA ASN A 195 -36.23 25.25 -14.77
C ASN A 195 -37.62 24.98 -15.41
N PRO A 196 -38.44 24.11 -14.82
CA PRO A 196 -39.76 23.75 -15.34
C PRO A 196 -40.70 24.95 -15.53
N MET A 197 -40.56 26.02 -14.73
CA MET A 197 -41.42 27.21 -14.81
C MET A 197 -41.31 27.94 -16.16
N TYR A 198 -40.19 27.78 -16.87
CA TYR A 198 -39.92 28.42 -18.16
C TYR A 198 -40.09 27.47 -19.35
N GLN A 199 -40.56 26.23 -19.12
CA GLN A 199 -40.72 25.21 -20.16
C GLN A 199 -41.92 25.50 -21.09
N ASP A 200 -43.03 25.98 -20.52
CA ASP A 200 -44.29 26.25 -21.24
C ASP A 200 -44.56 27.75 -21.44
N SER A 201 -43.74 28.61 -20.85
CA SER A 201 -43.89 30.06 -21.00
C SER A 201 -43.24 30.54 -22.30
N ARG A 202 -43.99 31.22 -23.16
CA ARG A 202 -43.41 31.95 -24.31
C ARG A 202 -42.62 33.21 -23.90
N SER A 203 -42.60 33.54 -22.61
CA SER A 203 -41.90 34.69 -22.03
C SER A 203 -40.42 34.40 -21.79
N LEU A 204 -39.57 35.40 -22.02
CA LEU A 204 -38.14 35.33 -21.70
C LEU A 204 -37.93 35.55 -20.19
N ALA A 205 -36.88 34.95 -19.61
CA ALA A 205 -36.54 35.14 -18.20
C ALA A 205 -36.23 36.60 -17.88
N VAL A 206 -35.69 37.36 -18.84
CA VAL A 206 -35.42 38.79 -18.71
C VAL A 206 -36.71 39.64 -18.63
N GLU A 207 -37.81 39.15 -19.22
CA GLU A 207 -39.13 39.79 -19.12
C GLU A 207 -39.86 39.43 -17.82
N ALA A 208 -39.54 38.27 -17.25
CA ALA A 208 -40.23 37.70 -16.08
C ALA A 208 -39.51 37.97 -14.74
N GLU A 209 -38.19 38.20 -14.76
CA GLU A 209 -37.35 38.41 -13.58
C GLU A 209 -36.70 39.81 -13.66
N ASP A 210 -36.64 40.57 -12.56
CA ASP A 210 -36.04 41.90 -12.53
C ASP A 210 -34.49 41.88 -12.53
N ALA A 211 -33.85 42.98 -12.92
CA ALA A 211 -32.39 43.13 -12.88
C ALA A 211 -31.85 42.98 -11.45
N GLY A 212 -30.84 42.11 -11.26
CA GLY A 212 -30.28 41.82 -9.93
C GLY A 212 -31.08 40.83 -9.08
N THR A 213 -32.10 40.17 -9.66
CA THR A 213 -32.78 39.05 -9.02
C THR A 213 -31.77 37.94 -8.70
N VAL A 214 -31.79 37.43 -7.46
CA VAL A 214 -30.79 36.44 -6.98
C VAL A 214 -31.27 34.99 -7.15
N THR A 215 -32.50 34.80 -7.63
CA THR A 215 -33.20 33.52 -7.82
C THR A 215 -33.79 33.46 -9.24
N GLY A 216 -33.79 32.29 -9.87
CA GLY A 216 -34.33 32.13 -11.22
C GLY A 216 -33.24 31.90 -12.28
N LEU A 217 -33.57 32.12 -13.55
CA LEU A 217 -32.66 31.87 -14.67
C LEU A 217 -31.86 33.12 -15.11
N ARG A 218 -32.35 34.34 -14.83
CA ARG A 218 -31.71 35.60 -15.22
C ARG A 218 -30.24 35.73 -14.77
N PRO A 219 -29.83 35.32 -13.54
CA PRO A 219 -28.43 35.37 -13.12
C PRO A 219 -27.47 34.56 -14.00
N TYR A 220 -27.95 33.44 -14.55
CA TYR A 220 -27.16 32.58 -15.42
C TYR A 220 -26.96 33.24 -16.80
N TYR A 221 -28.00 33.89 -17.32
CA TYR A 221 -27.91 34.67 -18.56
C TYR A 221 -27.08 35.95 -18.39
N GLU A 222 -27.14 36.62 -17.22
CA GLU A 222 -26.32 37.78 -16.89
C GLU A 222 -24.82 37.42 -16.85
N ARG A 223 -24.46 36.24 -16.30
CA ARG A 223 -23.07 35.74 -16.34
C ARG A 223 -22.57 35.46 -17.76
N LEU A 224 -23.43 34.89 -18.61
CA LEU A 224 -23.11 34.68 -20.03
C LEU A 224 -22.94 36.02 -20.77
N ALA A 225 -23.83 37.00 -20.53
CA ALA A 225 -23.72 38.35 -21.07
C ALA A 225 -22.45 39.08 -20.56
N ASP A 226 -22.10 38.91 -19.28
CA ASP A 226 -20.86 39.41 -18.69
C ASP A 226 -19.63 38.83 -19.39
N TRP A 227 -19.62 37.53 -19.68
CA TRP A 227 -18.52 36.89 -20.42
C TRP A 227 -18.41 37.44 -21.85
N LEU A 228 -19.54 37.69 -22.52
CA LEU A 228 -19.55 38.30 -23.86
C LEU A 228 -19.03 39.75 -23.83
N ARG A 229 -19.34 40.52 -22.77
CA ARG A 229 -18.90 41.92 -22.58
C ARG A 229 -17.43 42.04 -22.17
N THR A 230 -17.07 41.38 -21.08
CA THR A 230 -15.78 41.57 -20.38
C THR A 230 -14.73 40.56 -20.78
N ARG A 231 -15.16 39.49 -21.44
CA ARG A 231 -14.27 38.48 -22.00
C ARG A 231 -13.40 37.74 -20.96
N ARG A 232 -13.72 37.79 -19.65
CA ARG A 232 -13.11 36.98 -18.56
C ARG A 232 -14.18 36.50 -17.55
N THR A 233 -13.97 35.34 -16.92
CA THR A 233 -14.70 34.97 -15.69
C THR A 233 -14.12 35.76 -14.50
N ALA A 234 -14.93 36.10 -13.50
CA ALA A 234 -14.44 36.78 -12.31
C ALA A 234 -13.44 35.87 -11.57
N ARG A 235 -12.26 36.39 -11.20
CA ARG A 235 -11.28 35.64 -10.41
C ARG A 235 -11.80 35.48 -8.98
N LEU A 236 -11.62 34.30 -8.39
CA LEU A 236 -11.95 34.05 -6.98
C LEU A 236 -11.04 34.89 -6.08
N THR A 237 -11.62 35.73 -5.22
CA THR A 237 -10.90 36.62 -4.30
C THR A 237 -11.21 36.34 -2.84
N ASP A 238 -12.40 35.80 -2.53
CA ASP A 238 -12.86 35.61 -1.15
C ASP A 238 -13.47 34.21 -0.97
N VAL A 239 -13.15 33.54 0.14
CA VAL A 239 -13.67 32.22 0.48
C VAL A 239 -14.14 32.21 1.94
N THR A 240 -15.34 31.70 2.20
CA THR A 240 -15.80 31.40 3.56
C THR A 240 -15.78 29.89 3.77
N VAL A 241 -15.12 29.42 4.84
CA VAL A 241 -15.07 28.01 5.24
C VAL A 241 -15.92 27.81 6.48
N VAL A 242 -17.00 27.05 6.34
CA VAL A 242 -17.88 26.64 7.44
C VAL A 242 -17.42 25.29 7.97
N HIS A 243 -17.11 25.20 9.27
CA HIS A 243 -16.54 23.98 9.88
C HIS A 243 -17.08 23.72 11.30
N SER A 244 -17.01 22.45 11.75
CA SER A 244 -17.21 22.04 13.14
C SER A 244 -15.88 22.05 13.93
N MET A 245 -15.93 21.82 15.25
CA MET A 245 -14.74 21.85 16.11
C MET A 245 -13.74 20.73 15.75
N ARG A 246 -14.24 19.52 15.44
CA ARG A 246 -13.43 18.39 14.96
C ARG A 246 -12.63 18.70 13.70
N HIS A 247 -13.14 19.59 12.84
CA HIS A 247 -12.53 19.96 11.57
C HIS A 247 -11.68 21.24 11.62
N ALA A 248 -11.44 21.80 12.81
CA ALA A 248 -10.66 23.04 12.97
C ALA A 248 -9.23 22.95 12.38
N PRO A 249 -8.47 21.84 12.48
CA PRO A 249 -7.16 21.71 11.83
C PRO A 249 -7.24 21.83 10.30
N TRP A 250 -8.24 21.20 9.69
CA TRP A 250 -8.50 21.30 8.25
C TRP A 250 -8.92 22.71 7.83
N ALA A 251 -9.75 23.38 8.62
CA ALA A 251 -10.13 24.76 8.37
C ALA A 251 -8.91 25.71 8.42
N ALA A 252 -8.02 25.53 9.40
CA ALA A 252 -6.77 26.30 9.51
C ALA A 252 -5.82 26.05 8.32
N TRP A 253 -5.65 24.79 7.92
CA TRP A 253 -4.85 24.42 6.75
C TRP A 253 -5.41 25.04 5.46
N LEU A 254 -6.73 24.93 5.22
CA LEU A 254 -7.39 25.52 4.05
C LEU A 254 -7.19 27.04 3.98
N ARG A 255 -7.34 27.75 5.11
CA ARG A 255 -7.12 29.21 5.18
C ARG A 255 -5.71 29.57 4.74
N ASP A 256 -4.70 28.87 5.26
CA ASP A 256 -3.30 29.19 4.99
C ASP A 256 -2.92 28.87 3.53
N ARG A 257 -3.44 27.77 2.96
CA ARG A 257 -3.22 27.41 1.54
C ARG A 257 -3.94 28.35 0.57
N LEU A 258 -5.16 28.78 0.88
CA LEU A 258 -5.88 29.75 0.07
C LEU A 258 -5.24 31.15 0.13
N ALA A 259 -4.70 31.54 1.29
CA ALA A 259 -3.94 32.78 1.42
C ALA A 259 -2.71 32.82 0.49
N ALA A 260 -2.03 31.68 0.26
CA ALA A 260 -0.91 31.58 -0.69
C ALA A 260 -1.32 31.97 -2.13
N LYS A 261 -2.58 31.70 -2.53
CA LYS A 261 -3.14 32.13 -3.83
C LYS A 261 -3.74 33.55 -3.82
N SER A 262 -3.47 34.34 -2.77
CA SER A 262 -4.05 35.67 -2.55
C SER A 262 -5.57 35.67 -2.44
N VAL A 263 -6.16 34.57 -1.96
CA VAL A 263 -7.59 34.46 -1.66
C VAL A 263 -7.79 34.78 -0.18
N ARG A 264 -8.68 35.72 0.14
CA ARG A 264 -9.02 36.04 1.52
C ARG A 264 -9.95 34.95 2.06
N THR A 265 -9.59 34.34 3.19
CA THR A 265 -10.38 33.26 3.77
C THR A 265 -10.92 33.61 5.15
N GLU A 266 -12.24 33.53 5.31
CA GLU A 266 -12.94 33.64 6.59
C GLU A 266 -13.30 32.25 7.12
N LEU A 267 -12.99 31.97 8.39
CA LEU A 267 -13.39 30.74 9.06
C LEU A 267 -14.64 31.01 9.90
N ARG A 268 -15.69 30.22 9.69
CA ARG A 268 -16.97 30.34 10.38
C ARG A 268 -17.36 29.00 11.00
N ARG A 269 -17.78 29.03 12.26
CA ARG A 269 -18.32 27.83 12.89
C ARG A 269 -19.70 27.49 12.33
N ALA A 270 -19.99 26.20 12.21
CA ALA A 270 -21.26 25.69 11.71
C ALA A 270 -22.49 26.24 12.46
N ASP A 271 -22.42 26.36 13.79
CA ASP A 271 -23.48 26.90 14.66
C ASP A 271 -23.72 28.41 14.51
N MET A 272 -22.81 29.12 13.84
CA MET A 272 -22.87 30.57 13.61
C MET A 272 -23.24 30.92 12.16
N TYR A 273 -23.51 29.93 11.31
CA TYR A 273 -23.87 30.15 9.92
C TYR A 273 -25.37 30.48 9.77
N ALA A 274 -25.69 31.50 8.96
CA ALA A 274 -27.04 32.05 8.84
C ALA A 274 -27.66 31.92 7.44
N GLY A 275 -27.10 31.05 6.56
CA GLY A 275 -27.65 30.80 5.22
C GLY A 275 -27.24 31.79 4.13
N GLU A 276 -26.09 32.47 4.28
CA GLU A 276 -25.63 33.49 3.32
C GLU A 276 -25.13 32.87 1.98
N ARG A 277 -25.48 33.45 0.81
CA ARG A 277 -24.96 33.02 -0.51
C ARG A 277 -23.66 33.77 -0.89
N PRO A 278 -22.72 33.13 -1.61
CA PRO A 278 -21.49 33.79 -2.06
C PRO A 278 -21.79 34.91 -3.08
N GLY A 279 -21.09 36.04 -2.97
CA GLY A 279 -21.16 37.17 -3.90
C GLY A 279 -20.23 37.02 -5.12
N ARG A 280 -20.14 38.07 -5.95
CA ARG A 280 -19.28 38.07 -7.16
C ARG A 280 -17.81 37.84 -6.79
N GLY A 281 -17.22 36.77 -7.31
CA GLY A 281 -15.81 36.42 -7.04
C GLY A 281 -15.58 35.79 -5.66
N ALA A 282 -16.65 35.36 -4.96
CA ALA A 282 -16.55 34.66 -3.68
C ALA A 282 -17.01 33.19 -3.79
N ALA A 283 -16.52 32.32 -2.91
CA ALA A 283 -17.00 30.94 -2.76
C ALA A 283 -17.27 30.57 -1.31
N LEU A 284 -18.16 29.59 -1.11
CA LEU A 284 -18.55 29.08 0.21
C LEU A 284 -18.24 27.58 0.29
N LEU A 285 -17.43 27.19 1.27
CA LEU A 285 -16.98 25.80 1.48
C LEU A 285 -17.57 25.26 2.77
N PHE A 286 -18.30 24.15 2.70
CA PHE A 286 -18.73 23.39 3.88
C PHE A 286 -17.79 22.21 4.10
N LEU A 287 -17.11 22.20 5.24
CA LEU A 287 -16.10 21.21 5.56
C LEU A 287 -16.75 20.06 6.33
N SER A 288 -16.99 18.94 5.62
CA SER A 288 -17.65 17.72 6.10
C SER A 288 -18.77 18.01 7.11
N PRO A 289 -19.94 18.49 6.65
CA PRO A 289 -21.05 18.81 7.54
C PRO A 289 -21.85 17.55 7.91
N ASP A 290 -21.17 16.48 8.34
CA ASP A 290 -21.80 15.23 8.79
C ASP A 290 -22.51 15.43 10.14
N ASP A 291 -21.94 16.23 11.04
CA ASP A 291 -22.54 16.65 12.32
C ASP A 291 -23.52 17.84 12.20
N ALA A 292 -23.90 18.23 10.99
CA ALA A 292 -24.82 19.34 10.79
C ALA A 292 -26.22 19.01 11.33
N ASP A 293 -26.80 19.95 12.09
CA ASP A 293 -28.19 19.82 12.52
C ASP A 293 -29.16 19.98 11.34
N ASP A 294 -30.42 19.56 11.53
CA ASP A 294 -31.47 19.63 10.50
C ASP A 294 -31.64 21.07 9.96
N THR A 295 -31.38 22.07 10.80
CA THR A 295 -31.44 23.49 10.44
C THR A 295 -30.37 23.84 9.41
N LEU A 296 -29.11 23.49 9.68
CA LEU A 296 -27.98 23.73 8.81
C LEU A 296 -28.08 22.90 7.53
N LEU A 297 -28.52 21.65 7.60
CA LEU A 297 -28.76 20.81 6.41
C LEU A 297 -29.83 21.41 5.49
N THR A 298 -30.92 21.93 6.06
CA THR A 298 -31.96 22.64 5.29
C THR A 298 -31.41 23.90 4.63
N GLN A 299 -30.56 24.66 5.34
CA GLN A 299 -29.90 25.84 4.78
C GLN A 299 -28.95 25.46 3.64
N ILE A 300 -28.09 24.44 3.81
CA ILE A 300 -27.18 23.94 2.77
C ILE A 300 -27.97 23.46 1.55
N GLY A 301 -29.06 22.72 1.77
CA GLY A 301 -29.91 22.20 0.70
C GLY A 301 -30.59 23.29 -0.13
N ALA A 302 -30.92 24.43 0.48
CA ALA A 302 -31.54 25.56 -0.22
C ALA A 302 -30.55 26.41 -1.05
N LEU A 303 -29.23 26.16 -0.97
CA LEU A 303 -28.18 27.02 -1.52
C LEU A 303 -27.66 26.60 -2.91
N SER A 304 -28.52 26.15 -3.83
CA SER A 304 -28.08 25.69 -5.17
C SER A 304 -27.33 26.79 -5.96
N HIS A 305 -26.00 26.76 -5.89
CA HIS A 305 -25.11 27.79 -6.43
C HIS A 305 -23.79 27.17 -6.91
N THR A 306 -23.26 27.65 -8.05
CA THR A 306 -22.06 27.10 -8.68
C THR A 306 -20.76 27.40 -7.94
N ASP A 307 -20.79 28.24 -6.90
CA ASP A 307 -19.63 28.62 -6.07
C ASP A 307 -19.76 28.13 -4.61
N VAL A 308 -20.71 27.22 -4.36
CA VAL A 308 -20.82 26.47 -3.09
C VAL A 308 -20.18 25.10 -3.29
N ARG A 309 -19.31 24.68 -2.36
CA ARG A 309 -18.62 23.38 -2.41
C ARG A 309 -18.74 22.64 -1.08
N ILE A 310 -18.73 21.31 -1.14
CA ILE A 310 -18.56 20.45 0.03
C ILE A 310 -17.14 19.89 0.00
N VAL A 311 -16.37 20.13 1.06
CA VAL A 311 -15.01 19.60 1.21
C VAL A 311 -15.06 18.38 2.13
N LEU A 312 -14.80 17.20 1.58
CA LEU A 312 -14.86 15.94 2.31
C LEU A 312 -13.48 15.60 2.88
N VAL A 313 -13.41 15.38 4.19
CA VAL A 313 -12.19 14.98 4.90
C VAL A 313 -12.37 13.71 5.73
N ASP A 314 -13.60 13.34 6.10
CA ASP A 314 -13.97 12.14 6.88
C ASP A 314 -15.15 11.34 6.27
N GLU A 315 -15.46 10.14 6.78
CA GLU A 315 -16.63 9.31 6.43
C GLU A 315 -17.61 9.12 7.60
N PRO A 316 -18.91 8.86 7.32
CA PRO A 316 -19.62 9.00 6.04
C PRO A 316 -20.33 10.36 5.90
N PHE A 317 -20.60 10.80 4.66
CA PHE A 317 -21.47 11.95 4.37
C PHE A 317 -22.79 11.47 3.72
N PRO A 318 -23.81 11.08 4.51
CA PRO A 318 -25.02 10.41 4.02
C PRO A 318 -26.12 11.38 3.54
N HIS A 319 -25.89 12.70 3.64
CA HIS A 319 -26.95 13.70 3.50
C HIS A 319 -27.32 13.98 2.03
N THR A 320 -28.55 13.64 1.65
CA THR A 320 -29.07 13.80 0.28
C THR A 320 -29.39 15.25 -0.08
N GLU A 321 -29.71 16.08 0.92
CA GLU A 321 -30.12 17.48 0.83
C GLU A 321 -29.02 18.35 0.21
N ALA A 322 -27.75 18.01 0.48
CA ALA A 322 -26.58 18.74 0.02
C ALA A 322 -25.89 18.09 -1.20
N ALA A 323 -26.46 17.02 -1.77
CA ALA A 323 -25.80 16.21 -2.81
C ALA A 323 -25.59 16.93 -4.16
N HIS A 324 -26.31 18.03 -4.41
CA HIS A 324 -26.20 18.81 -5.66
C HIS A 324 -24.97 19.73 -5.74
N HIS A 325 -24.30 19.97 -4.60
CA HIS A 325 -23.08 20.80 -4.56
C HIS A 325 -21.87 20.03 -5.09
N GLU A 326 -20.95 20.74 -5.75
CA GLU A 326 -19.68 20.13 -6.19
C GLU A 326 -18.83 19.77 -4.97
N ARG A 327 -18.28 18.55 -4.98
CA ARG A 327 -17.50 17.97 -3.88
C ARG A 327 -16.02 18.02 -4.19
N ILE A 328 -15.24 18.54 -3.25
CA ILE A 328 -13.78 18.45 -3.22
C ILE A 328 -13.45 17.36 -2.22
N ASP A 329 -13.02 16.21 -2.72
CA ASP A 329 -12.74 15.04 -1.88
C ASP A 329 -11.26 14.99 -1.53
N LEU A 330 -10.93 15.28 -0.27
CA LEU A 330 -9.54 15.29 0.22
C LEU A 330 -9.21 14.01 1.00
N ARG A 331 -10.14 13.06 1.10
CA ARG A 331 -9.98 11.84 1.90
C ARG A 331 -8.86 10.97 1.36
N GLY A 332 -7.97 10.51 2.26
CA GLY A 332 -6.87 9.61 1.92
C GLY A 332 -5.75 10.20 1.06
N THR A 333 -5.84 11.48 0.67
CA THR A 333 -4.89 12.14 -0.24
C THR A 333 -3.59 12.53 0.45
N THR A 334 -2.52 12.69 -0.33
CA THR A 334 -1.29 13.39 0.13
C THR A 334 -1.51 14.89 0.08
N GLU A 335 -0.66 15.69 0.75
CA GLU A 335 -0.81 17.15 0.73
C GLU A 335 -0.77 17.73 -0.70
N ASP A 336 0.15 17.24 -1.55
CA ASP A 336 0.25 17.66 -2.94
C ASP A 336 -1.00 17.31 -3.76
N GLU A 337 -1.58 16.13 -3.51
CA GLU A 337 -2.81 15.71 -4.17
C GLU A 337 -4.01 16.51 -3.66
N ALA A 338 -4.09 16.76 -2.36
CA ALA A 338 -5.12 17.59 -1.74
C ALA A 338 -5.09 19.01 -2.32
N LEU A 339 -3.90 19.61 -2.46
CA LEU A 339 -3.71 20.93 -3.06
C LEU A 339 -4.15 20.96 -4.51
N ARG A 340 -3.75 19.95 -5.29
CA ARG A 340 -4.17 19.82 -6.68
C ARG A 340 -5.69 19.73 -6.78
N LEU A 341 -6.35 18.90 -5.96
CA LEU A 341 -7.80 18.73 -5.96
C LEU A 341 -8.53 20.00 -5.50
N LEU A 342 -8.03 20.66 -4.45
CA LEU A 342 -8.57 21.91 -3.94
C LEU A 342 -8.48 23.03 -4.98
N TYR A 343 -7.31 23.25 -5.57
CA TYR A 343 -7.11 24.32 -6.56
C TYR A 343 -7.86 24.04 -7.86
N THR A 344 -7.93 22.79 -8.29
CA THR A 344 -8.76 22.40 -9.44
C THR A 344 -10.25 22.63 -9.14
N GLY A 345 -10.72 22.22 -7.96
CA GLY A 345 -12.12 22.36 -7.55
C GLY A 345 -12.58 23.81 -7.34
N LEU A 346 -11.64 24.74 -7.13
CA LEU A 346 -11.88 26.18 -6.98
C LEU A 346 -11.45 27.02 -8.19
N GLY A 347 -10.91 26.40 -9.24
CA GLY A 347 -10.45 27.11 -10.44
C GLY A 347 -9.24 28.04 -10.20
N LEU A 348 -8.36 27.70 -9.24
CA LEU A 348 -7.20 28.51 -8.84
C LEU A 348 -5.91 28.21 -9.64
N GLY A 349 -5.96 27.29 -10.61
CA GLY A 349 -4.83 26.94 -11.48
C GLY A 349 -3.91 25.86 -10.90
N ALA A 350 -2.69 25.74 -11.45
CA ALA A 350 -1.72 24.73 -11.04
C ALA A 350 -1.11 25.03 -9.65
N VAL A 351 -0.61 23.98 -9.00
CA VAL A 351 0.16 24.07 -7.76
C VAL A 351 1.56 24.60 -8.10
N GLU A 352 1.99 25.67 -7.43
CA GLU A 352 3.30 26.31 -7.64
C GLU A 352 4.28 25.92 -6.52
N PRO A 353 5.61 25.85 -6.79
CA PRO A 353 6.62 25.56 -5.78
C PRO A 353 6.61 26.63 -4.68
N GLY A 354 6.17 26.26 -3.46
CA GLY A 354 6.02 27.17 -2.32
C GLY A 354 4.61 27.20 -1.72
N ASP A 355 3.60 26.71 -2.45
CA ASP A 355 2.20 26.64 -1.97
C ASP A 355 2.04 25.73 -0.73
N ALA A 356 2.95 24.77 -0.52
CA ALA A 356 2.99 23.88 0.65
C ALA A 356 3.76 24.45 1.86
N GLY A 357 4.49 25.57 1.71
CA GLY A 357 5.67 25.87 2.55
C GLY A 357 5.51 26.76 3.79
N ALA A 358 4.33 27.33 4.09
CA ALA A 358 4.16 28.15 5.29
C ALA A 358 2.73 28.07 5.83
N GLY A 359 2.56 27.81 7.14
CA GLY A 359 1.26 27.76 7.82
C GLY A 359 0.98 26.46 8.58
N ALA A 360 -0.29 26.19 8.87
CA ALA A 360 -0.75 24.98 9.52
C ALA A 360 -0.33 23.71 8.74
N ARG A 361 0.05 22.64 9.46
CA ARG A 361 0.43 21.35 8.86
C ARG A 361 -0.77 20.65 8.23
N PHE A 362 -0.53 19.84 7.20
CA PHE A 362 -1.57 19.00 6.61
C PHE A 362 -2.16 18.08 7.69
N PRO A 363 -3.49 18.08 7.95
CA PRO A 363 -4.10 17.37 9.08
C PRO A 363 -4.20 15.85 8.87
N ARG A 364 -3.03 15.21 8.75
CA ARG A 364 -2.86 13.77 8.64
C ARG A 364 -1.72 13.34 9.56
N LEU A 365 -1.78 12.10 10.06
CA LEU A 365 -0.66 11.50 10.77
C LEU A 365 0.61 11.53 9.89
N PRO A 366 1.80 11.74 10.48
CA PRO A 366 3.06 11.81 9.74
C PRO A 366 3.41 10.49 9.05
N GLU A 367 4.30 10.52 8.06
CA GLU A 367 4.81 9.31 7.38
C GLU A 367 5.42 8.29 8.36
N THR A 368 6.06 8.81 9.42
CA THR A 368 6.58 8.02 10.53
C THR A 368 5.48 7.74 11.56
N THR A 369 4.53 6.89 11.18
CA THR A 369 3.49 6.38 12.08
C THR A 369 3.19 4.89 11.87
N ASN A 370 2.60 4.27 12.89
CA ASN A 370 2.03 2.92 12.86
C ASN A 370 0.66 2.85 13.57
N VAL A 371 0.02 4.01 13.80
CA VAL A 371 -1.31 4.11 14.41
C VAL A 371 -2.35 3.52 13.45
N ALA A 372 -3.32 2.77 13.99
CA ALA A 372 -4.38 2.14 13.20
C ALA A 372 -5.36 3.18 12.62
N SER A 373 -6.19 2.79 11.64
CA SER A 373 -7.28 3.62 11.11
C SER A 373 -8.20 4.10 12.23
N ARG A 374 -8.71 5.34 12.13
CA ARG A 374 -9.64 5.93 13.10
C ARG A 374 -10.90 5.07 13.25
N ASN A 375 -11.48 5.03 14.45
CA ASN A 375 -12.76 4.38 14.70
C ASN A 375 -13.90 5.36 14.35
N SER A 376 -14.79 5.00 13.43
CA SER A 376 -15.94 5.83 13.02
C SER A 376 -17.01 5.92 14.11
N ASP A 377 -17.11 4.89 14.95
CA ASP A 377 -18.20 4.73 15.92
C ASP A 377 -17.78 5.27 17.31
N PHE A 378 -16.71 6.06 17.36
CA PHE A 378 -16.24 6.67 18.60
C PHE A 378 -17.16 7.83 18.98
N ILE A 379 -17.82 7.72 20.13
CA ILE A 379 -18.62 8.81 20.69
C ILE A 379 -17.68 9.92 21.18
N ASP A 380 -17.86 11.12 20.63
CA ASP A 380 -17.00 12.27 20.92
C ASP A 380 -16.98 12.64 22.40
N ARG A 381 -15.77 12.61 22.98
CA ARG A 381 -15.49 12.99 24.37
C ARG A 381 -14.65 14.26 24.42
N ASP A 382 -15.14 15.33 23.81
CA ASP A 382 -14.38 16.56 23.54
C ASP A 382 -13.71 17.15 24.79
N ALA A 383 -14.43 17.19 25.92
CA ALA A 383 -13.87 17.71 27.17
C ALA A 383 -12.71 16.85 27.70
N LEU A 384 -12.82 15.51 27.58
CA LEU A 384 -11.75 14.59 27.96
C LEU A 384 -10.54 14.74 27.02
N LEU A 385 -10.77 14.77 25.71
CA LEU A 385 -9.69 14.86 24.72
C LEU A 385 -8.94 16.20 24.80
N ALA A 386 -9.66 17.30 25.04
CA ALA A 386 -9.04 18.60 25.31
C ALA A 386 -8.20 18.58 26.60
N THR A 387 -8.72 17.97 27.67
CA THR A 387 -7.96 17.81 28.93
C THR A 387 -6.73 16.92 28.73
N LEU A 388 -6.86 15.83 27.97
CA LEU A 388 -5.79 14.90 27.67
C LEU A 388 -4.66 15.58 26.90
N ASP A 389 -5.00 16.38 25.88
CA ASP A 389 -4.04 17.18 25.10
C ASP A 389 -3.33 18.21 25.97
N GLU A 390 -4.08 18.99 26.77
CA GLU A 390 -3.51 20.01 27.67
C GLU A 390 -2.54 19.40 28.69
N GLN A 391 -2.94 18.29 29.34
CA GLN A 391 -2.12 17.59 30.32
C GLN A 391 -0.91 16.91 29.68
N LEU A 392 -1.04 16.41 28.45
CA LEU A 392 0.08 15.82 27.72
C LEU A 392 1.15 16.87 27.42
N LEU A 393 0.73 18.03 26.91
CA LEU A 393 1.63 19.17 26.64
C LEU A 393 2.26 19.71 27.93
N ALA A 394 1.51 19.77 29.04
CA ALA A 394 2.04 20.16 30.34
C ALA A 394 3.09 19.17 30.85
N ALA A 395 2.81 17.86 30.79
CA ALA A 395 3.73 16.82 31.20
C ALA A 395 5.04 16.86 30.37
N GLY A 396 4.95 17.09 29.06
CA GLY A 396 6.11 17.29 28.19
C GLY A 396 7.02 18.44 28.65
N ARG A 397 6.44 19.61 28.98
CA ARG A 397 7.20 20.77 29.50
C ARG A 397 7.90 20.48 30.83
N ASP A 398 7.31 19.65 31.67
CA ASP A 398 7.85 19.26 32.98
C ASP A 398 8.83 18.06 32.90
N GLY A 399 9.08 17.52 31.69
CA GLY A 399 9.92 16.34 31.50
C GLY A 399 9.33 15.05 32.07
N ALA A 400 8.00 14.98 32.14
CA ALA A 400 7.24 13.86 32.70
C ALA A 400 6.43 13.13 31.62
N CYS A 401 6.23 11.82 31.80
CA CYS A 401 5.36 11.02 30.96
C CYS A 401 3.93 11.03 31.53
N LEU A 402 2.94 11.21 30.67
CA LEU A 402 1.53 11.16 31.08
C LEU A 402 1.05 9.71 31.13
N VAL A 403 0.52 9.28 32.28
CA VAL A 403 -0.06 7.94 32.47
C VAL A 403 -1.58 8.06 32.54
N LEU A 404 -2.26 7.73 31.43
CA LEU A 404 -3.71 7.59 31.39
C LEU A 404 -4.11 6.24 32.01
N HIS A 405 -4.66 6.28 33.22
CA HIS A 405 -4.99 5.07 33.97
C HIS A 405 -6.48 4.92 34.27
N GLY A 406 -6.91 3.66 34.42
CA GLY A 406 -8.29 3.31 34.75
C GLY A 406 -8.62 1.84 34.46
N PRO A 407 -9.74 1.32 34.95
CA PRO A 407 -10.12 -0.09 34.78
C PRO A 407 -10.28 -0.52 33.31
N SER A 408 -10.34 -1.83 33.07
CA SER A 408 -10.61 -2.38 31.72
C SER A 408 -12.01 -1.95 31.23
N GLY A 409 -12.15 -1.61 29.94
CA GLY A 409 -13.42 -1.19 29.34
C GLY A 409 -13.78 0.30 29.51
N TRP A 410 -12.89 1.11 30.11
CA TRP A 410 -13.10 2.56 30.28
C TRP A 410 -12.64 3.43 29.08
N GLY A 411 -12.26 2.82 27.96
CA GLY A 411 -11.92 3.56 26.73
C GLY A 411 -10.53 4.23 26.71
N LYS A 412 -9.56 3.77 27.52
CA LYS A 412 -8.20 4.36 27.55
C LYS A 412 -7.50 4.33 26.19
N SER A 413 -7.47 3.14 25.57
CA SER A 413 -6.82 2.95 24.27
C SER A 413 -7.60 3.68 23.16
N GLU A 414 -8.92 3.75 23.25
CA GLU A 414 -9.78 4.48 22.31
C GLU A 414 -9.54 5.99 22.41
N ALA A 415 -9.50 6.56 23.62
CA ALA A 415 -9.19 7.97 23.84
C ALA A 415 -7.78 8.33 23.37
N ALA A 416 -6.78 7.49 23.65
CA ALA A 416 -5.40 7.69 23.17
C ALA A 416 -5.31 7.59 21.63
N HIS A 417 -6.08 6.69 21.03
CA HIS A 417 -6.13 6.51 19.58
C HIS A 417 -6.80 7.69 18.88
N GLU A 418 -7.91 8.17 19.42
CA GLU A 418 -8.62 9.34 18.93
C GLU A 418 -7.79 10.62 19.10
N LEU A 419 -7.07 10.77 20.22
CA LEU A 419 -6.10 11.87 20.41
C LEU A 419 -5.05 11.88 19.29
N CYS A 420 -4.47 10.72 18.94
CA CYS A 420 -3.51 10.62 17.84
C CYS A 420 -4.11 11.10 16.52
N HIS A 421 -5.35 10.73 16.19
CA HIS A 421 -5.97 11.17 14.94
C HIS A 421 -6.29 12.66 14.92
N ARG A 422 -6.72 13.24 16.05
CA ARG A 422 -7.06 14.68 16.13
C ARG A 422 -5.86 15.60 16.20
N TYR A 423 -4.85 15.22 16.99
CA TYR A 423 -3.72 16.11 17.32
C TYR A 423 -2.37 15.60 16.79
N GLY A 424 -2.32 14.38 16.24
CA GLY A 424 -1.10 13.75 15.72
C GLY A 424 -0.44 14.49 14.55
N ALA A 425 -1.21 15.27 13.79
CA ALA A 425 -0.68 16.10 12.71
C ALA A 425 0.29 17.20 13.20
N GLY A 426 0.27 17.53 14.50
CA GLY A 426 1.25 18.43 15.13
C GLY A 426 2.65 17.83 15.30
N TYR A 427 2.81 16.53 15.05
CA TYR A 427 4.05 15.78 15.26
C TYR A 427 4.69 15.34 13.95
N ASP A 428 6.03 15.32 13.92
CA ASP A 428 6.84 14.71 12.86
C ASP A 428 6.90 13.17 13.01
N VAL A 429 6.69 12.67 14.22
CA VAL A 429 6.66 11.24 14.55
C VAL A 429 5.50 10.94 15.50
N VAL A 430 4.62 9.99 15.15
CA VAL A 430 3.58 9.46 16.06
C VAL A 430 3.67 7.94 16.09
N TRP A 431 4.15 7.38 17.19
CA TRP A 431 4.47 5.95 17.27
C TRP A 431 3.69 5.22 18.38
N TRP A 432 2.93 4.22 17.99
CA TRP A 432 2.14 3.34 18.85
C TRP A 432 2.91 2.06 19.20
N VAL A 433 3.28 1.93 20.47
CA VAL A 433 3.97 0.77 21.03
C VAL A 433 2.98 -0.06 21.84
N ARG A 434 2.81 -1.34 21.48
CA ARG A 434 2.02 -2.27 22.29
C ARG A 434 2.89 -2.79 23.45
N ALA A 435 2.47 -2.51 24.67
CA ALA A 435 3.34 -2.52 25.82
C ALA A 435 2.89 -3.45 26.96
N TRP A 436 2.16 -4.53 26.63
CA TRP A 436 1.77 -5.56 27.61
C TRP A 436 2.89 -6.57 27.95
N GLU A 437 4.01 -6.53 27.22
CA GLU A 437 5.21 -7.37 27.42
C GLU A 437 6.45 -6.55 27.10
N ARG A 438 7.51 -6.66 27.91
CA ARG A 438 8.77 -5.92 27.73
C ARG A 438 9.41 -6.17 26.36
N GLU A 439 9.50 -7.42 25.92
CA GLU A 439 10.05 -7.78 24.60
C GLU A 439 9.29 -7.16 23.41
N ARG A 440 8.00 -6.82 23.59
CA ARG A 440 7.21 -6.13 22.55
C ARG A 440 7.51 -4.65 22.52
N VAL A 441 7.75 -4.05 23.68
CA VAL A 441 8.21 -2.66 23.80
C VAL A 441 9.54 -2.51 23.09
N GLU A 442 10.51 -3.36 23.41
CA GLU A 442 11.85 -3.37 22.80
C GLU A 442 11.77 -3.53 21.27
N ARG A 443 10.97 -4.49 20.77
CA ARG A 443 10.75 -4.65 19.31
C ARG A 443 10.03 -3.46 18.68
N GLY A 444 9.07 -2.86 19.38
CA GLY A 444 8.33 -1.69 18.90
C GLY A 444 9.24 -0.47 18.73
N LEU A 445 10.14 -0.27 19.69
CA LEU A 445 11.13 0.79 19.69
C LEU A 445 12.29 0.51 18.71
N ALA A 446 12.77 -0.73 18.59
CA ALA A 446 13.75 -1.10 17.57
C ALA A 446 13.24 -0.82 16.14
N ARG A 447 11.94 -1.05 15.88
CA ARG A 447 11.32 -0.67 14.60
C ARG A 447 11.29 0.85 14.38
N LEU A 448 11.06 1.63 15.44
CA LEU A 448 11.15 3.09 15.38
C LEU A 448 12.59 3.53 15.09
N ALA A 449 13.58 2.93 15.77
CA ALA A 449 15.00 3.19 15.51
C ALA A 449 15.36 2.96 14.04
N GLY A 450 14.94 1.83 13.47
CA GLY A 450 15.13 1.53 12.05
C GLY A 450 14.43 2.54 11.11
N ARG A 451 13.23 3.00 11.45
CA ARG A 451 12.49 4.04 10.69
C ARG A 451 13.19 5.41 10.74
N LEU A 452 13.78 5.76 11.89
CA LEU A 452 14.53 7.00 12.09
C LEU A 452 15.98 6.91 11.58
N GLY A 453 16.35 5.81 10.91
CA GLY A 453 17.68 5.62 10.35
C GLY A 453 18.78 5.48 11.40
N ILE A 454 18.45 5.04 12.61
CA ILE A 454 19.42 4.74 13.67
C ILE A 454 19.90 3.29 13.44
N PRO A 455 21.15 3.06 12.99
CA PRO A 455 21.63 1.72 12.68
C PRO A 455 21.80 0.87 13.94
N GLU A 456 21.29 -0.37 13.92
CA GLU A 456 21.72 -1.43 14.84
C GLU A 456 23.15 -1.83 14.46
N GLU A 457 24.17 -1.28 15.13
CA GLU A 457 25.53 -1.79 14.99
C GLU A 457 25.60 -3.21 15.56
N ARG A 458 26.02 -4.16 14.71
CA ARG A 458 26.24 -5.55 15.10
C ARG A 458 27.52 -5.70 15.93
N LEU A 459 27.34 -6.20 17.16
CA LEU A 459 28.25 -7.05 17.93
C LEU A 459 29.71 -6.60 18.06
N GLY A 460 30.04 -6.00 19.20
CA GLY A 460 31.42 -5.79 19.65
C GLY A 460 31.58 -5.51 21.15
N THR A 461 30.61 -4.86 21.78
CA THR A 461 30.60 -4.60 23.23
C THR A 461 29.18 -4.76 23.80
N PRO A 462 28.99 -5.41 24.97
CA PRO A 462 27.67 -5.62 25.58
C PRO A 462 26.92 -4.36 26.03
N ASP A 463 27.51 -3.17 25.90
CA ASP A 463 27.06 -1.94 26.58
C ASP A 463 26.55 -0.81 25.66
N ASP A 464 26.39 -1.01 24.34
CA ASP A 464 25.88 0.04 23.44
C ASP A 464 24.79 -0.48 22.49
N ASP A 465 23.60 -0.65 23.04
CA ASP A 465 22.38 -1.12 22.36
C ASP A 465 21.74 0.00 21.51
N GLY A 466 21.29 -0.30 20.29
CA GLY A 466 20.65 0.65 19.37
C GLY A 466 19.39 1.31 19.97
N LEU A 467 18.74 0.61 20.90
CA LEU A 467 17.65 1.15 21.71
C LEU A 467 18.08 2.32 22.61
N SER A 468 19.24 2.22 23.27
CA SER A 468 19.77 3.28 24.13
C SER A 468 20.08 4.54 23.33
N ARG A 469 20.55 4.39 22.09
CA ARG A 469 20.79 5.50 21.17
C ARG A 469 19.49 6.19 20.73
N LEU A 470 18.46 5.41 20.41
CA LEU A 470 17.11 5.93 20.13
C LEU A 470 16.59 6.74 21.32
N LEU A 471 16.61 6.16 22.52
CA LEU A 471 16.10 6.84 23.71
C LEU A 471 16.90 8.10 24.03
N THR A 472 18.23 8.07 23.84
CA THR A 472 19.09 9.26 24.01
C THR A 472 18.74 10.36 23.02
N ARG A 473 18.54 10.02 21.74
CA ARG A 473 18.15 10.94 20.67
C ARG A 473 16.79 11.58 20.95
N LEU A 474 15.80 10.79 21.30
CA LEU A 474 14.47 11.29 21.67
C LEU A 474 14.50 12.16 22.93
N SER A 475 15.44 11.92 23.86
CA SER A 475 15.55 12.69 25.11
C SER A 475 16.25 14.05 24.94
N ARG A 476 16.75 14.39 23.74
CA ARG A 476 17.48 15.64 23.47
C ARG A 476 16.56 16.66 22.76
N PRO A 477 16.29 17.82 23.37
CA PRO A 477 15.40 18.82 22.78
C PRO A 477 15.96 19.50 21.52
N ASP A 478 17.29 19.51 21.34
CA ASP A 478 17.99 20.15 20.21
C ASP A 478 18.31 19.18 19.04
N ASP A 479 17.77 17.96 19.03
CA ASP A 479 18.07 16.95 18.02
C ASP A 479 17.21 17.10 16.76
N ASP A 480 17.71 16.68 15.59
CA ASP A 480 17.06 16.80 14.27
C ASP A 480 15.83 15.86 14.10
N THR A 481 15.29 15.32 15.19
CA THR A 481 14.18 14.34 15.15
C THR A 481 12.81 15.01 14.95
N GLY A 482 12.72 16.32 15.16
CA GLY A 482 11.45 17.06 15.08
C GLY A 482 10.54 16.80 16.29
N SER A 483 9.28 17.23 16.19
CA SER A 483 8.29 16.98 17.25
C SER A 483 7.82 15.52 17.24
N TRP A 484 7.69 14.87 18.39
CA TRP A 484 7.33 13.46 18.46
C TRP A 484 6.34 13.11 19.58
N LEU A 485 5.52 12.09 19.34
CA LEU A 485 4.59 11.48 20.29
C LEU A 485 4.78 9.95 20.28
N ILE A 486 5.07 9.36 21.45
CA ILE A 486 5.12 7.91 21.63
C ILE A 486 4.02 7.47 22.60
N VAL A 487 3.17 6.56 22.13
CA VAL A 487 2.08 5.96 22.92
C VAL A 487 2.45 4.54 23.32
N TYR A 488 2.56 4.27 24.62
CA TYR A 488 2.71 2.92 25.17
C TYR A 488 1.35 2.40 25.63
N ASP A 489 0.76 1.50 24.85
CA ASP A 489 -0.59 1.01 25.07
C ASP A 489 -0.63 -0.35 25.77
N GLY A 490 -1.47 -0.45 26.80
CA GLY A 490 -1.78 -1.70 27.51
C GLY A 490 -0.71 -2.11 28.52
N VAL A 491 -0.06 -1.15 29.17
CA VAL A 491 1.00 -1.41 30.15
C VAL A 491 0.42 -1.99 31.44
N PRO A 492 0.84 -3.19 31.89
CA PRO A 492 0.30 -3.83 33.08
C PRO A 492 0.61 -3.00 34.34
N ASP A 493 1.89 -2.63 34.50
CA ASP A 493 2.40 -1.72 35.52
C ASP A 493 3.38 -0.72 34.85
N PRO A 494 3.14 0.61 34.94
CA PRO A 494 4.04 1.62 34.39
C PRO A 494 5.50 1.49 34.87
N ALA A 495 5.74 0.88 36.04
CA ALA A 495 7.08 0.63 36.56
C ALA A 495 7.89 -0.39 35.72
N GLU A 496 7.25 -1.23 34.90
CA GLU A 496 7.94 -2.20 34.05
C GLU A 496 8.67 -1.56 32.86
N LEU A 497 8.31 -0.33 32.50
CA LEU A 497 8.96 0.46 31.44
C LEU A 497 10.31 1.07 31.86
N ARG A 498 10.83 0.72 33.04
CA ARG A 498 12.17 1.13 33.50
C ARG A 498 13.24 0.80 32.46
N GLY A 499 13.99 1.83 32.07
CA GLY A 499 15.05 1.75 31.05
C GLY A 499 14.55 1.85 29.60
N LEU A 500 13.24 1.99 29.37
CA LEU A 500 12.63 1.97 28.03
C LEU A 500 11.87 3.26 27.68
N LEU A 501 11.90 4.27 28.56
CA LEU A 501 11.24 5.56 28.35
C LEU A 501 12.25 6.64 27.93
N PRO A 502 11.98 7.41 26.86
CA PRO A 502 12.71 8.66 26.61
C PRO A 502 12.29 9.72 27.62
N VAL A 503 13.13 10.73 27.82
CA VAL A 503 12.80 11.92 28.63
C VAL A 503 11.97 12.89 27.77
N PRO A 504 10.72 13.18 28.13
CA PRO A 504 9.88 14.15 27.42
C PRO A 504 10.44 15.57 27.49
N HIS A 505 10.02 16.42 26.55
CA HIS A 505 10.35 17.84 26.49
C HIS A 505 9.25 18.61 25.73
N GLU A 506 9.40 19.93 25.53
CA GLU A 506 8.38 20.80 24.90
C GLU A 506 7.87 20.30 23.53
N HIS A 507 8.68 19.56 22.78
CA HIS A 507 8.36 19.03 21.46
C HIS A 507 8.26 17.50 21.43
N GLY A 508 8.43 16.83 22.57
CA GLY A 508 8.55 15.37 22.67
C GLY A 508 7.69 14.81 23.80
N HIS A 509 6.66 14.03 23.46
CA HIS A 509 5.63 13.63 24.40
C HIS A 509 5.48 12.12 24.51
N VAL A 510 5.20 11.66 25.73
CA VAL A 510 4.97 10.24 26.04
C VAL A 510 3.61 10.07 26.72
N LEU A 511 2.76 9.25 26.11
CA LEU A 511 1.47 8.82 26.66
C LEU A 511 1.51 7.33 26.97
N ILE A 512 1.12 6.96 28.19
CA ILE A 512 1.10 5.57 28.66
C ILE A 512 -0.33 5.21 29.04
N THR A 513 -0.89 4.13 28.51
CA THR A 513 -2.18 3.60 28.97
C THR A 513 -1.96 2.43 29.92
N SER A 514 -2.56 2.48 31.12
CA SER A 514 -2.40 1.42 32.13
C SER A 514 -3.69 1.14 32.91
N ARG A 515 -3.76 -0.05 33.53
CA ARG A 515 -4.86 -0.43 34.44
C ARG A 515 -4.66 0.14 35.85
N VAL A 516 -3.42 0.42 36.23
CA VAL A 516 -3.05 0.89 37.58
C VAL A 516 -2.38 2.27 37.48
N PRO A 517 -2.54 3.14 38.51
CA PRO A 517 -1.77 4.37 38.60
C PRO A 517 -0.29 4.06 38.91
N PRO A 518 0.65 4.98 38.59
CA PRO A 518 2.03 4.89 39.05
C PRO A 518 2.11 4.97 40.59
N HIS A 519 3.00 4.20 41.22
CA HIS A 519 3.20 4.20 42.68
C HIS A 519 4.03 5.39 43.17
N GLU A 520 3.66 5.98 44.32
CA GLU A 520 4.26 7.22 44.90
C GLU A 520 5.77 7.10 45.23
N GLU A 521 6.30 5.90 45.48
CA GLU A 521 7.70 5.67 45.88
C GLU A 521 8.65 5.29 44.72
N THR A 522 8.21 5.43 43.46
CA THR A 522 9.05 5.05 42.33
C THR A 522 10.09 6.12 41.99
N SER A 523 11.05 6.37 42.89
CA SER A 523 12.33 6.96 42.47
C SER A 523 12.94 5.99 41.49
N ALA A 524 12.98 6.38 40.22
CA ALA A 524 13.46 5.54 39.16
C ALA A 524 14.82 4.92 39.49
N GLY A 525 14.97 3.64 39.14
CA GLY A 525 16.29 3.02 39.02
C GLY A 525 17.18 3.77 38.02
N PRO A 526 18.39 3.24 37.75
CA PRO A 526 19.37 3.92 36.89
C PRO A 526 18.72 4.35 35.56
N PRO A 527 18.99 5.58 35.09
CA PRO A 527 18.39 6.14 33.89
C PRO A 527 18.73 5.29 32.66
N ALA A 528 17.81 5.25 31.69
CA ALA A 528 18.05 4.60 30.39
C ALA A 528 19.25 5.23 29.64
N VAL A 529 19.57 6.49 29.97
CA VAL A 529 20.70 7.25 29.43
C VAL A 529 21.68 7.55 30.57
N PRO A 530 22.96 7.16 30.47
CA PRO A 530 23.97 7.47 31.48
C PRO A 530 24.05 8.99 31.76
N GLY A 531 23.77 9.39 33.01
CA GLY A 531 23.82 10.79 33.45
C GLY A 531 22.52 11.60 33.33
N ALA A 532 21.44 11.04 32.76
CA ALA A 532 20.12 11.71 32.71
C ALA A 532 19.29 11.44 33.99
N ARG A 533 18.32 12.31 34.30
CA ARG A 533 17.27 11.97 35.28
C ARG A 533 16.21 11.12 34.59
N SER A 534 15.77 10.05 35.23
CA SER A 534 14.64 9.27 34.72
C SER A 534 13.36 10.11 34.73
N PRO A 535 12.50 9.99 33.71
CA PRO A 535 11.29 10.79 33.60
C PRO A 535 10.32 10.45 34.74
N GLN A 536 9.65 11.48 35.27
CA GLN A 536 8.57 11.30 36.24
C GLN A 536 7.30 10.79 35.54
N LEU A 537 6.42 10.14 36.29
CA LEU A 537 5.14 9.63 35.78
C LEU A 537 4.00 10.45 36.39
N THR A 538 3.27 11.18 35.56
CA THR A 538 2.12 12.00 35.99
C THR A 538 0.83 11.23 35.74
N PRO A 539 0.05 10.88 36.78
CA PRO A 539 -1.20 10.15 36.61
C PRO A 539 -2.32 11.05 36.10
N LEU A 540 -3.10 10.56 35.13
CA LEU A 540 -4.39 11.08 34.72
C LEU A 540 -5.42 9.97 34.74
N ALA A 541 -6.42 10.08 35.63
CA ALA A 541 -7.50 9.13 35.69
C ALA A 541 -8.48 9.39 34.54
N ILE A 542 -8.82 8.35 33.77
CA ILE A 542 -9.89 8.47 32.77
C ILE A 542 -11.26 8.49 33.48
N PRO A 543 -12.10 9.52 33.26
CA PRO A 543 -13.44 9.56 33.83
C PRO A 543 -14.39 8.60 33.09
N PRO A 544 -15.45 8.12 33.76
CA PRO A 544 -16.55 7.43 33.06
C PRO A 544 -17.25 8.41 32.11
N MET A 545 -18.17 7.91 31.29
CA MET A 545 -18.94 8.78 30.40
C MET A 545 -19.83 9.75 31.18
N THR A 546 -20.01 10.96 30.66
CA THR A 546 -21.04 11.86 31.19
C THR A 546 -22.44 11.35 30.85
N PRO A 547 -23.50 11.81 31.53
CA PRO A 547 -24.87 11.48 31.16
C PRO A 547 -25.20 11.80 29.70
N GLU A 548 -24.66 12.89 29.17
CA GLU A 548 -24.83 13.31 27.78
C GLU A 548 -24.11 12.37 26.82
N GLU A 549 -22.84 12.04 27.10
CA GLU A 549 -22.05 11.07 26.33
C GLU A 549 -22.71 9.68 26.33
N GLY A 550 -23.17 9.22 27.50
CA GLY A 550 -23.86 7.94 27.66
C GLY A 550 -25.21 7.91 26.96
N ARG A 551 -25.95 9.02 26.94
CA ARG A 551 -27.18 9.15 26.15
C ARG A 551 -26.87 9.09 24.67
N ALA A 552 -25.87 9.83 24.17
CA ALA A 552 -25.51 9.83 22.75
C ALA A 552 -25.15 8.42 22.27
N LEU A 553 -24.40 7.65 23.07
CA LEU A 553 -24.10 6.25 22.79
C LEU A 553 -25.37 5.38 22.74
N LEU A 554 -26.28 5.53 23.70
CA LEU A 554 -27.51 4.74 23.74
C LEU A 554 -28.47 5.11 22.60
N ASP A 555 -28.49 6.38 22.19
CA ASP A 555 -29.35 6.93 21.15
C ASP A 555 -29.05 6.34 19.77
N GLU A 556 -27.78 6.08 19.47
CA GLU A 556 -27.33 5.42 18.24
C GLU A 556 -28.02 4.05 18.03
N TRP A 557 -28.24 3.30 19.11
CA TRP A 557 -28.84 1.96 19.07
C TRP A 557 -30.32 1.96 19.45
N ALA A 558 -30.79 3.01 20.14
CA ALA A 558 -32.16 3.19 20.58
C ALA A 558 -32.58 4.69 20.47
N PRO A 559 -32.93 5.19 19.27
CA PRO A 559 -33.18 6.62 18.99
C PRO A 559 -34.35 7.26 19.76
N GLU A 560 -35.17 6.43 20.41
CA GLU A 560 -36.36 6.85 21.17
C GLU A 560 -36.05 6.98 22.67
N ILE A 561 -34.80 6.83 23.08
CA ILE A 561 -34.42 6.80 24.50
C ILE A 561 -34.55 8.18 25.16
N THR A 562 -35.34 8.23 26.23
CA THR A 562 -35.47 9.45 27.03
C THR A 562 -34.26 9.66 27.93
N GLU A 563 -33.98 10.90 28.28
CA GLU A 563 -32.90 11.27 29.22
C GLU A 563 -33.01 10.52 30.57
N LEU A 564 -34.24 10.33 31.07
CA LEU A 564 -34.49 9.59 32.29
C LEU A 564 -34.09 8.11 32.17
N GLN A 565 -34.44 7.46 31.05
CA GLN A 565 -34.10 6.06 30.79
C GLN A 565 -32.60 5.86 30.60
N ALA A 566 -31.95 6.75 29.83
CA ALA A 566 -30.51 6.74 29.63
C ALA A 566 -29.78 6.91 30.98
N GLY A 567 -30.24 7.85 31.82
CA GLY A 567 -29.72 8.03 33.17
C GLY A 567 -29.90 6.81 34.07
N GLN A 568 -31.04 6.11 33.99
CA GLN A 568 -31.27 4.88 34.76
C GLN A 568 -30.29 3.76 34.38
N ILE A 569 -30.05 3.55 33.08
CA ILE A 569 -29.10 2.56 32.59
C ILE A 569 -27.69 2.95 33.02
N GLY A 570 -27.28 4.20 32.73
CA GLY A 570 -25.96 4.72 33.07
C GLY A 570 -25.62 4.60 34.55
N ASN A 571 -26.55 4.91 35.44
CA ASN A 571 -26.37 4.77 36.89
C ASN A 571 -26.18 3.31 37.35
N VAL A 572 -26.68 2.33 36.59
CA VAL A 572 -26.53 0.91 36.94
C VAL A 572 -25.23 0.32 36.41
N VAL A 573 -24.77 0.77 35.25
CA VAL A 573 -23.50 0.32 34.65
C VAL A 573 -22.32 1.27 34.94
N ASP A 574 -22.50 2.20 35.87
CA ASP A 574 -21.53 3.22 36.31
C ASP A 574 -20.97 4.09 35.16
N PHE A 575 -21.77 4.29 34.10
CA PHE A 575 -21.37 4.98 32.87
C PHE A 575 -20.03 4.49 32.26
N VAL A 576 -19.70 3.20 32.46
CA VAL A 576 -18.51 2.59 31.86
C VAL A 576 -18.73 2.40 30.36
N PRO A 577 -17.91 3.01 29.47
CA PRO A 577 -18.10 2.97 28.01
C PRO A 577 -18.43 1.58 27.44
N HIS A 578 -17.60 0.58 27.74
CA HIS A 578 -17.80 -0.75 27.17
C HIS A 578 -19.02 -1.48 27.77
N ALA A 579 -19.37 -1.20 29.04
CA ALA A 579 -20.57 -1.77 29.65
C ALA A 579 -21.84 -1.11 29.09
N LEU A 580 -21.80 0.20 28.85
CA LEU A 580 -22.84 0.96 28.15
C LEU A 580 -23.03 0.46 26.72
N HIS A 581 -21.95 0.18 25.99
CA HIS A 581 -22.02 -0.38 24.64
C HIS A 581 -22.71 -1.75 24.62
N ILE A 582 -22.30 -2.69 25.48
CA ILE A 582 -22.99 -3.99 25.60
C ILE A 582 -24.46 -3.79 26.02
N ALA A 583 -24.73 -2.82 26.91
CA ALA A 583 -26.09 -2.50 27.35
C ALA A 583 -26.95 -1.93 26.22
N ALA A 584 -26.41 -1.07 25.37
CA ALA A 584 -27.09 -0.50 24.19
C ALA A 584 -27.52 -1.60 23.23
N HIS A 585 -26.60 -2.51 22.90
CA HIS A 585 -26.87 -3.70 22.10
C HIS A 585 -27.95 -4.60 22.70
N CYS A 586 -27.83 -4.93 23.99
CA CYS A 586 -28.84 -5.74 24.69
C CYS A 586 -30.20 -5.04 24.75
N LEU A 587 -30.23 -3.72 24.92
CA LEU A 587 -31.44 -2.90 24.95
C LEU A 587 -32.13 -2.90 23.59
N ALA A 588 -31.38 -2.74 22.49
CA ALA A 588 -31.89 -2.81 21.13
C ALA A 588 -32.54 -4.17 20.86
N GLU A 589 -31.89 -5.27 21.25
CA GLU A 589 -32.46 -6.62 21.12
C GLU A 589 -33.76 -6.79 21.90
N ARG A 590 -33.78 -6.39 23.17
CA ARG A 590 -34.99 -6.51 24.01
C ARG A 590 -36.14 -5.66 23.49
N THR A 591 -35.84 -4.46 23.03
CA THR A 591 -36.85 -3.57 22.44
C THR A 591 -37.45 -4.21 21.19
N ALA A 592 -36.62 -4.84 20.35
CA ALA A 592 -37.09 -5.58 19.18
C ALA A 592 -37.96 -6.79 19.54
N VAL A 593 -37.65 -7.52 20.62
CA VAL A 593 -38.47 -8.64 21.13
C VAL A 593 -39.84 -8.16 21.62
N HIS A 594 -39.88 -7.14 22.49
CA HIS A 594 -41.13 -6.57 23.01
C HIS A 594 -42.04 -6.01 21.91
N ARG A 595 -41.46 -5.44 20.84
CA ARG A 595 -42.23 -5.00 19.67
C ARG A 595 -42.87 -6.16 18.90
N ARG A 596 -42.24 -7.34 18.89
CA ARG A 596 -42.73 -8.54 18.18
C ARG A 596 -43.79 -9.29 18.96
N ASP A 597 -43.56 -9.51 20.25
CA ASP A 597 -44.37 -10.43 21.05
C ASP A 597 -45.67 -9.79 21.57
N ASP A 598 -45.65 -8.49 21.91
CA ASP A 598 -46.76 -7.82 22.59
C ASP A 598 -47.42 -6.70 21.76
N HIS A 599 -47.03 -6.54 20.49
CA HIS A 599 -47.47 -5.43 19.61
C HIS A 599 -47.40 -4.04 20.29
N LEU A 600 -46.46 -3.86 21.22
CA LEU A 600 -46.30 -2.63 21.96
C LEU A 600 -45.89 -1.50 21.03
N ASN A 601 -46.38 -0.30 21.32
CA ASN A 601 -45.86 0.89 20.65
C ASN A 601 -44.35 1.05 20.99
N PRO A 602 -43.58 1.71 20.11
CA PRO A 602 -42.12 1.77 20.23
C PRO A 602 -41.64 2.22 21.63
N ASP A 603 -42.35 3.21 22.17
CA ASP A 603 -42.10 3.83 23.47
C ASP A 603 -42.38 2.91 24.68
N ALA A 604 -43.44 2.09 24.63
CA ALA A 604 -43.75 1.10 25.66
C ALA A 604 -42.83 -0.12 25.59
N ALA A 605 -42.47 -0.56 24.38
CA ALA A 605 -41.50 -1.64 24.19
C ALA A 605 -40.12 -1.26 24.75
N LEU A 606 -39.68 -0.03 24.49
CA LEU A 606 -38.42 0.48 25.03
C LEU A 606 -38.47 0.56 26.56
N ARG A 607 -39.56 1.06 27.16
CA ARG A 607 -39.72 1.07 28.62
C ARG A 607 -39.65 -0.33 29.25
N ALA A 608 -40.31 -1.33 28.64
CA ALA A 608 -40.25 -2.70 29.12
C ALA A 608 -38.83 -3.28 29.01
N ALA A 609 -38.16 -3.04 27.88
CA ALA A 609 -36.79 -3.45 27.63
C ALA A 609 -35.79 -2.86 28.66
N VAL A 610 -35.93 -1.57 28.99
CA VAL A 610 -35.15 -0.93 30.06
C VAL A 610 -35.40 -1.62 31.40
N GLY A 611 -36.66 -1.88 31.75
CA GLY A 611 -37.03 -2.57 32.99
C GLY A 611 -36.37 -3.94 33.14
N ASP A 612 -36.42 -4.75 32.08
CA ASP A 612 -35.82 -6.08 32.04
C ASP A 612 -34.30 -6.03 32.17
N LEU A 613 -33.64 -5.15 31.40
CA LEU A 613 -32.18 -5.00 31.41
C LEU A 613 -31.69 -4.67 32.83
N LEU A 614 -32.36 -3.74 33.51
CA LEU A 614 -32.01 -3.37 34.88
C LEU A 614 -32.25 -4.52 35.87
N ALA A 615 -33.30 -5.33 35.69
CA ALA A 615 -33.57 -6.48 36.54
C ALA A 615 -32.51 -7.57 36.37
N GLU A 616 -32.13 -7.88 35.13
CA GLU A 616 -31.11 -8.89 34.82
C GLU A 616 -29.73 -8.48 35.29
N TYR A 617 -29.37 -7.21 35.14
CA TYR A 617 -28.12 -6.68 35.67
C TYR A 617 -28.03 -6.89 37.18
N ARG A 618 -29.09 -6.54 37.94
CA ARG A 618 -29.11 -6.75 39.39
C ARG A 618 -28.97 -8.23 39.76
N GLY A 619 -29.63 -9.12 39.00
CA GLY A 619 -29.51 -10.56 39.16
C GLY A 619 -28.08 -11.06 38.93
N GLY A 620 -27.48 -10.73 37.77
CA GLY A 620 -26.11 -11.14 37.43
C GLY A 620 -25.06 -10.58 38.39
N LYS A 621 -25.21 -9.31 38.82
CA LYS A 621 -24.32 -8.70 39.82
C LYS A 621 -24.36 -9.48 41.15
N THR A 622 -25.56 -9.86 41.60
CA THR A 622 -25.74 -10.63 42.84
C THR A 622 -25.10 -12.01 42.75
N GLU A 623 -25.17 -12.66 41.59
CA GLU A 623 -24.58 -13.98 41.35
C GLU A 623 -23.07 -13.93 41.34
N LEU A 624 -22.45 -13.00 40.61
CA LEU A 624 -21.00 -12.84 40.57
C LEU A 624 -20.42 -12.49 41.95
N LEU A 625 -21.11 -11.65 42.73
CA LEU A 625 -20.70 -11.30 44.09
C LEU A 625 -20.65 -12.49 45.07
N ARG A 626 -21.25 -13.64 44.72
CA ARG A 626 -21.11 -14.88 45.53
C ARG A 626 -19.74 -15.53 45.40
N HIS A 627 -19.03 -15.22 44.32
CA HIS A 627 -17.75 -15.85 43.98
C HIS A 627 -16.57 -14.86 43.98
N THR A 628 -16.84 -13.55 44.01
CA THR A 628 -15.81 -12.49 44.03
C THR A 628 -16.23 -11.30 44.90
N GLU A 629 -15.26 -10.65 45.55
CA GLU A 629 -15.51 -9.52 46.48
C GLU A 629 -15.95 -8.23 45.77
N ALA A 630 -15.53 -8.03 44.51
CA ALA A 630 -15.89 -6.90 43.69
C ALA A 630 -16.14 -7.34 42.25
N VAL A 631 -17.18 -6.80 41.62
CA VAL A 631 -17.61 -7.19 40.27
C VAL A 631 -17.60 -5.98 39.34
N SER A 632 -16.89 -6.10 38.23
CA SER A 632 -16.87 -5.09 37.17
C SER A 632 -18.23 -5.03 36.46
N PRO A 633 -18.79 -3.84 36.17
CA PRO A 633 -20.00 -3.70 35.34
C PRO A 633 -19.91 -4.42 34.00
N VAL A 634 -18.72 -4.48 33.39
CA VAL A 634 -18.47 -5.23 32.14
C VAL A 634 -18.69 -6.72 32.35
N ALA A 635 -18.22 -7.30 33.47
CA ALA A 635 -18.40 -8.72 33.77
C ALA A 635 -19.87 -9.08 33.93
N VAL A 636 -20.65 -8.23 34.62
CA VAL A 636 -22.10 -8.40 34.76
C VAL A 636 -22.76 -8.31 33.39
N MET A 637 -22.41 -7.30 32.58
CA MET A 637 -22.98 -7.12 31.25
C MET A 637 -22.66 -8.27 30.29
N VAL A 638 -21.49 -8.91 30.40
CA VAL A 638 -21.19 -10.13 29.63
C VAL A 638 -22.13 -11.28 30.01
N GLN A 639 -22.43 -11.47 31.29
CA GLN A 639 -23.43 -12.47 31.69
C GLN A 639 -24.84 -12.12 31.21
N VAL A 640 -25.23 -10.85 31.29
CA VAL A 640 -26.51 -10.37 30.77
C VAL A 640 -26.59 -10.62 29.26
N ALA A 641 -25.57 -10.24 28.50
CA ALA A 641 -25.50 -10.47 27.06
C ALA A 641 -25.55 -11.96 26.69
N ARG A 642 -24.89 -12.84 27.46
CA ARG A 642 -24.99 -14.31 27.29
C ARG A 642 -26.40 -14.85 27.56
N ARG A 643 -27.23 -14.18 28.37
CA ARG A 643 -28.64 -14.54 28.56
C ARG A 643 -29.53 -13.97 27.45
N VAL A 644 -29.32 -12.69 27.12
CA VAL A 644 -30.07 -11.99 26.06
C VAL A 644 -29.87 -12.69 24.72
N VAL A 645 -28.65 -13.11 24.39
CA VAL A 645 -28.36 -13.78 23.11
C VAL A 645 -29.19 -15.05 22.94
N GLN A 646 -29.45 -15.81 24.02
CA GLN A 646 -30.24 -17.04 23.97
C GLN A 646 -31.69 -16.79 23.56
N ALA A 647 -32.23 -15.59 23.82
CA ALA A 647 -33.57 -15.18 23.43
C ALA A 647 -33.63 -14.61 22.00
N THR A 648 -32.50 -14.44 21.31
CA THR A 648 -32.51 -13.92 19.93
C THR A 648 -33.10 -14.94 18.95
N PRO A 649 -33.71 -14.48 17.84
CA PRO A 649 -34.21 -15.38 16.79
C PRO A 649 -33.12 -16.28 16.20
N GLY A 650 -31.88 -15.78 16.09
CA GLY A 650 -30.74 -16.57 15.61
C GLY A 650 -30.37 -17.71 16.56
N ALA A 651 -30.35 -17.45 17.86
CA ALA A 651 -30.14 -18.50 18.86
C ALA A 651 -31.29 -19.51 18.92
N ALA A 652 -32.54 -19.05 18.76
CA ALA A 652 -33.71 -19.92 18.68
C ALA A 652 -33.68 -20.82 17.44
N ALA A 653 -33.29 -20.28 16.28
CA ALA A 653 -33.10 -21.04 15.05
C ALA A 653 -32.02 -22.11 15.24
N TRP A 654 -30.89 -21.77 15.89
CA TRP A 654 -29.84 -22.75 16.18
C TRP A 654 -30.30 -23.87 17.12
N ARG A 655 -30.99 -23.52 18.22
CA ARG A 655 -31.54 -24.51 19.16
C ARG A 655 -32.57 -25.44 18.53
N ALA A 656 -33.27 -24.99 17.50
CA ALA A 656 -34.19 -25.84 16.74
C ALA A 656 -33.45 -26.88 15.88
N GLU A 657 -32.23 -26.58 15.42
CA GLU A 657 -31.38 -27.53 14.68
C GLU A 657 -30.56 -28.45 15.59
N SER A 658 -30.10 -27.94 16.74
CA SER A 658 -29.22 -28.67 17.66
C SER A 658 -29.51 -28.28 19.12
N PRO A 659 -30.53 -28.89 19.77
CA PRO A 659 -31.02 -28.46 21.07
C PRO A 659 -30.09 -28.78 22.25
N GLU A 660 -29.16 -29.72 22.11
CA GLU A 660 -28.32 -30.23 23.21
C GLU A 660 -26.98 -29.50 23.38
N HIS A 661 -26.55 -28.64 22.44
CA HIS A 661 -25.20 -28.06 22.43
C HIS A 661 -25.18 -26.52 22.54
N ASP A 662 -24.33 -25.99 23.43
CA ASP A 662 -24.06 -24.54 23.54
C ASP A 662 -23.11 -24.07 22.42
N ALA A 663 -23.60 -24.07 21.18
CA ALA A 663 -22.83 -23.62 20.02
C ALA A 663 -22.41 -22.15 20.12
N LEU A 664 -23.23 -21.30 20.74
CA LEU A 664 -22.91 -19.89 20.94
C LEU A 664 -21.76 -19.74 21.93
N GLY A 665 -21.76 -20.48 23.03
CA GLY A 665 -20.65 -20.55 23.99
C GLY A 665 -19.38 -21.08 23.35
N TRP A 666 -19.48 -22.18 22.59
CA TRP A 666 -18.34 -22.76 21.89
C TRP A 666 -17.73 -21.78 20.86
N LEU A 667 -18.54 -21.15 20.02
CA LEU A 667 -18.09 -20.17 19.03
C LEU A 667 -17.47 -18.93 19.68
N LEU A 668 -18.05 -18.45 20.79
CA LEU A 668 -17.51 -17.33 21.57
C LEU A 668 -16.15 -17.69 22.20
N GLY A 669 -16.02 -18.91 22.75
CA GLY A 669 -14.76 -19.44 23.28
C GLY A 669 -13.70 -19.61 22.19
N ALA A 670 -14.08 -20.15 21.04
CA ALA A 670 -13.21 -20.30 19.87
C ALA A 670 -12.72 -18.94 19.34
N ALA A 671 -13.61 -17.96 19.18
CA ALA A 671 -13.25 -16.59 18.81
C ALA A 671 -12.29 -15.95 19.82
N SER A 672 -12.46 -16.26 21.12
CA SER A 672 -11.62 -15.71 22.18
C SER A 672 -10.23 -16.35 22.27
N LEU A 673 -10.08 -17.62 21.86
CA LEU A 673 -8.79 -18.31 21.81
C LEU A 673 -7.96 -17.97 20.57
N LEU A 674 -8.62 -17.54 19.51
CA LEU A 674 -8.01 -16.96 18.32
C LEU A 674 -7.61 -15.49 18.59
N THR A 675 -6.83 -14.89 17.69
CA THR A 675 -6.15 -13.61 17.97
C THR A 675 -7.08 -12.40 18.17
N GLY A 676 -8.40 -12.54 18.02
CA GLY A 676 -9.41 -11.50 18.26
C GLY A 676 -9.31 -10.30 17.32
N ARG A 677 -8.43 -10.33 16.32
CA ARG A 677 -8.29 -9.32 15.27
C ARG A 677 -8.16 -10.00 13.92
N GLY A 678 -9.28 -10.12 13.22
CA GLY A 678 -9.32 -10.57 11.83
C GLY A 678 -9.21 -12.08 11.67
N MET A 679 -10.24 -12.78 12.14
CA MET A 679 -10.42 -14.18 11.76
C MET A 679 -11.08 -14.25 10.38
N GLY A 680 -10.59 -15.10 9.47
CA GLY A 680 -11.36 -15.44 8.28
C GLY A 680 -12.60 -16.23 8.69
N LEU A 681 -13.80 -15.71 8.42
CA LEU A 681 -15.09 -16.40 8.67
C LEU A 681 -15.12 -17.83 8.10
N GLU A 682 -14.39 -18.04 7.00
CA GLU A 682 -14.15 -19.33 6.36
C GLU A 682 -13.64 -20.42 7.31
N LEU A 683 -12.86 -20.05 8.34
CA LEU A 683 -12.35 -21.01 9.32
C LEU A 683 -13.48 -21.53 10.22
N LEU A 684 -14.33 -20.63 10.72
CA LEU A 684 -15.48 -20.94 11.58
C LEU A 684 -16.58 -21.70 10.83
N ARG A 685 -16.66 -21.50 9.52
CA ARG A 685 -17.59 -22.17 8.61
C ARG A 685 -17.12 -23.55 8.14
N SER A 686 -15.94 -24.00 8.56
CA SER A 686 -15.41 -25.29 8.13
C SER A 686 -16.32 -26.45 8.53
N ARG A 687 -16.46 -27.46 7.65
CA ARG A 687 -17.23 -28.69 7.91
C ARG A 687 -16.88 -29.35 9.24
N ARG A 688 -15.64 -29.18 9.69
CA ARG A 688 -15.19 -29.72 10.96
C ARG A 688 -15.75 -28.95 12.15
N ILE A 689 -15.86 -27.62 12.10
CA ILE A 689 -16.60 -26.88 13.13
C ILE A 689 -18.07 -27.27 13.10
N LEU A 690 -18.68 -27.38 11.92
CA LEU A 690 -20.06 -27.86 11.82
C LEU A 690 -20.24 -29.24 12.47
N SER A 691 -19.27 -30.14 12.30
CA SER A 691 -19.25 -31.44 12.98
C SER A 691 -19.08 -31.33 14.49
N GLU A 692 -18.23 -30.43 15.00
CA GLU A 692 -18.06 -30.23 16.45
C GLU A 692 -19.30 -29.63 17.08
N LEU A 693 -19.97 -28.71 16.38
CA LEU A 693 -21.22 -28.09 16.83
C LEU A 693 -22.42 -29.05 16.75
N ALA A 694 -22.29 -30.17 16.04
CA ALA A 694 -23.33 -31.18 15.82
C ALA A 694 -23.10 -32.52 16.54
N ARG A 695 -21.99 -32.68 17.27
CA ARG A 695 -21.73 -33.90 18.06
C ARG A 695 -22.77 -34.01 19.16
N ASP A 696 -23.27 -35.22 19.47
CA ASP A 696 -23.99 -35.52 20.73
C ASP A 696 -22.95 -35.87 21.82
N ASP A 697 -22.96 -35.18 22.97
CA ASP A 697 -22.09 -35.48 24.11
C ASP A 697 -22.30 -36.92 24.67
N ASP A 698 -23.46 -37.53 24.47
CA ASP A 698 -23.81 -38.90 24.91
C ASP A 698 -22.99 -40.02 24.23
N ALA A 699 -22.22 -39.71 23.16
CA ALA A 699 -21.39 -40.68 22.45
C ALA A 699 -19.98 -40.88 23.05
N ALA A 700 -19.55 -40.01 23.97
CA ALA A 700 -18.22 -40.10 24.59
C ALA A 700 -18.12 -41.23 25.65
N ASP A 701 -19.25 -41.62 26.25
CA ASP A 701 -19.32 -42.61 27.34
C ASP A 701 -19.70 -44.02 26.88
N GLN A 702 -19.94 -44.26 25.58
CA GLN A 702 -20.17 -45.62 25.07
C GLN A 702 -18.84 -46.30 24.69
N PRO A 703 -18.57 -47.52 25.20
CA PRO A 703 -17.38 -48.26 24.82
C PRO A 703 -17.39 -48.52 23.30
N PRO A 704 -16.22 -48.64 22.65
CA PRO A 704 -16.12 -48.82 21.21
C PRO A 704 -16.66 -50.20 20.82
N GLY A 705 -17.97 -50.29 20.59
CA GLY A 705 -18.71 -51.50 20.25
C GLY A 705 -19.76 -51.20 19.19
N ASP A 706 -19.44 -51.59 17.96
CA ASP A 706 -20.33 -52.02 16.87
C ASP A 706 -21.52 -51.16 16.40
N ALA A 707 -21.57 -49.88 16.74
CA ALA A 707 -22.38 -48.90 16.00
C ALA A 707 -21.49 -47.82 15.39
N GLN A 708 -20.82 -48.13 14.28
CA GLN A 708 -20.33 -47.11 13.37
C GLN A 708 -21.55 -46.32 12.84
N ARG A 709 -21.88 -45.18 13.46
CA ARG A 709 -22.74 -44.19 12.80
C ARG A 709 -22.06 -43.83 11.48
N HIS A 710 -22.75 -44.01 10.37
CA HIS A 710 -22.25 -43.60 9.06
C HIS A 710 -22.08 -42.07 9.08
N PRO A 711 -21.00 -41.50 8.48
CA PRO A 711 -20.79 -40.05 8.42
C PRO A 711 -21.94 -39.27 7.76
N ASP A 712 -22.84 -39.97 7.07
CA ASP A 712 -23.99 -39.42 6.37
C ASP A 712 -25.27 -39.33 7.24
N ASP A 713 -25.25 -39.87 8.48
CA ASP A 713 -26.39 -39.87 9.40
C ASP A 713 -26.38 -38.70 10.41
N VAL A 714 -25.35 -37.84 10.39
CA VAL A 714 -25.32 -36.60 11.19
C VAL A 714 -25.78 -35.45 10.30
N GLN A 715 -26.96 -34.91 10.60
CA GLN A 715 -27.47 -33.71 9.96
C GLN A 715 -26.61 -32.53 10.42
N LEU A 716 -25.57 -32.20 9.65
CA LEU A 716 -24.69 -31.08 9.95
C LEU A 716 -25.49 -29.76 9.84
N PRO A 717 -25.32 -28.82 10.78
CA PRO A 717 -25.86 -27.48 10.68
C PRO A 717 -25.42 -26.83 9.36
N ASP A 718 -26.28 -25.99 8.78
CA ASP A 718 -25.93 -25.23 7.58
C ASP A 718 -24.75 -24.27 7.91
N GLU A 719 -23.85 -24.07 6.95
CA GLU A 719 -22.79 -23.06 7.03
C GLU A 719 -23.38 -21.66 7.30
N HIS A 720 -24.58 -21.40 6.76
CA HIS A 720 -25.33 -20.20 7.04
C HIS A 720 -25.66 -20.06 8.53
N MET A 721 -25.94 -21.16 9.23
CA MET A 721 -26.31 -21.14 10.64
C MET A 721 -25.15 -20.72 11.55
N VAL A 722 -23.90 -21.01 11.18
CA VAL A 722 -22.73 -20.47 11.91
C VAL A 722 -22.70 -18.95 11.78
N SER A 723 -23.04 -18.42 10.61
CA SER A 723 -23.12 -16.97 10.39
C SER A 723 -24.25 -16.35 11.21
N VAL A 724 -25.39 -17.03 11.29
CA VAL A 724 -26.52 -16.63 12.14
C VAL A 724 -26.12 -16.61 13.62
N ALA A 725 -25.37 -17.61 14.09
CA ALA A 725 -24.88 -17.69 15.46
C ALA A 725 -23.85 -16.59 15.79
N LEU A 726 -22.89 -16.35 14.89
CA LEU A 726 -21.91 -15.26 15.04
C LEU A 726 -22.59 -13.89 15.01
N TRP A 727 -23.58 -13.71 14.13
CA TRP A 727 -24.35 -12.47 14.08
C TRP A 727 -25.23 -12.28 15.32
N ALA A 728 -25.78 -13.35 15.90
CA ALA A 728 -26.49 -13.28 17.18
C ALA A 728 -25.57 -12.80 18.32
N LEU A 729 -24.33 -13.30 18.37
CA LEU A 729 -23.31 -12.81 19.32
C LEU A 729 -22.93 -11.34 19.07
N ALA A 730 -22.88 -10.93 17.80
CA ALA A 730 -22.59 -9.53 17.44
C ALA A 730 -23.72 -8.57 17.83
N ARG A 731 -24.98 -8.99 17.67
CA ARG A 731 -26.16 -8.19 18.06
C ARG A 731 -26.19 -7.81 19.53
N VAL A 732 -25.59 -8.62 20.40
CA VAL A 732 -25.48 -8.34 21.85
C VAL A 732 -24.13 -7.71 22.26
N GLY A 733 -23.27 -7.33 21.30
CA GLY A 733 -21.98 -6.69 21.56
C GLY A 733 -20.89 -7.60 22.12
N LEU A 734 -21.03 -8.94 21.99
CA LEU A 734 -20.00 -9.90 22.43
C LEU A 734 -18.94 -10.19 21.37
N LEU A 735 -19.25 -9.88 20.11
CA LEU A 735 -18.37 -9.94 18.96
C LEU A 735 -18.67 -8.73 18.06
N ASP A 736 -17.72 -8.38 17.20
CA ASP A 736 -17.95 -7.45 16.11
C ASP A 736 -17.75 -8.20 14.79
N VAL A 737 -18.72 -8.10 13.89
CA VAL A 737 -18.78 -8.84 12.62
C VAL A 737 -19.03 -7.86 11.49
N ASP A 738 -18.01 -7.65 10.66
CA ASP A 738 -18.09 -6.80 9.47
C ASP A 738 -17.91 -7.67 8.21
N PHE A 739 -19.02 -7.98 7.54
CA PHE A 739 -18.99 -8.81 6.34
C PHE A 739 -18.43 -8.08 5.10
N ASP A 740 -18.38 -6.75 5.12
CA ASP A 740 -17.85 -5.93 4.03
C ASP A 740 -16.33 -5.78 4.12
N ARG A 741 -15.78 -5.80 5.34
CA ARG A 741 -14.33 -5.83 5.59
C ARG A 741 -13.74 -7.23 5.48
N LYS A 742 -13.60 -7.70 4.24
CA LYS A 742 -13.07 -9.04 3.90
C LYS A 742 -11.73 -9.41 4.53
N GLU A 743 -10.88 -8.43 4.84
CA GLU A 743 -9.57 -8.67 5.46
C GLU A 743 -9.66 -9.02 6.94
N GLN A 744 -10.69 -8.51 7.65
CA GLN A 744 -10.84 -8.71 9.10
C GLN A 744 -12.32 -8.78 9.49
N PRO A 745 -13.05 -9.82 9.08
CA PRO A 745 -14.51 -9.84 9.21
C PRO A 745 -15.01 -10.18 10.62
N LEU A 746 -14.11 -10.54 11.55
CA LEU A 746 -14.45 -10.76 12.97
C LEU A 746 -13.41 -10.11 13.89
N ALA A 747 -13.89 -9.32 14.86
CA ALA A 747 -13.09 -8.73 15.92
C ALA A 747 -13.74 -8.96 17.29
N GLN A 748 -12.91 -8.92 18.34
CA GLN A 748 -13.38 -8.97 19.72
C GLN A 748 -12.57 -8.02 20.59
N HIS A 749 -13.26 -7.23 21.41
CA HIS A 749 -12.62 -6.31 22.33
C HIS A 749 -11.72 -7.07 23.33
N HIS A 750 -10.48 -6.61 23.52
CA HIS A 750 -9.45 -7.35 24.28
C HIS A 750 -9.85 -7.63 25.73
N GLY A 751 -10.48 -6.66 26.42
CA GLY A 751 -10.95 -6.84 27.79
C GLY A 751 -12.08 -7.85 27.93
N LEU A 752 -12.93 -7.94 26.90
CA LEU A 752 -13.98 -8.94 26.80
C LEU A 752 -13.38 -10.33 26.54
N ARG A 753 -12.45 -10.42 25.60
CA ARG A 753 -11.72 -11.65 25.28
C ARG A 753 -11.03 -12.24 26.50
N ASP A 754 -10.27 -11.42 27.23
CA ASP A 754 -9.54 -11.88 28.42
C ASP A 754 -10.50 -12.41 29.49
N LEU A 755 -11.65 -11.75 29.67
CA LEU A 755 -12.68 -12.17 30.61
C LEU A 755 -13.32 -13.51 30.20
N ILE A 756 -13.64 -13.68 28.92
CA ILE A 756 -14.17 -14.95 28.41
C ILE A 756 -13.13 -16.06 28.54
N ARG A 757 -11.88 -15.83 28.15
CA ARG A 757 -10.79 -16.82 28.27
C ARG A 757 -10.53 -17.25 29.71
N ALA A 758 -10.62 -16.32 30.66
CA ALA A 758 -10.47 -16.61 32.08
C ALA A 758 -11.66 -17.41 32.64
N GLY A 759 -12.83 -17.30 32.01
CA GLY A 759 -14.04 -18.04 32.37
C GLY A 759 -14.21 -19.39 31.66
N LEU A 760 -13.30 -19.80 30.77
CA LEU A 760 -13.32 -21.13 30.13
C LEU A 760 -12.72 -22.17 31.08
N GLU A 761 -13.38 -23.31 31.20
CA GLU A 761 -12.83 -24.45 31.95
C GLU A 761 -11.57 -25.00 31.26
N PRO A 762 -10.55 -25.49 31.99
CA PRO A 762 -9.29 -25.95 31.40
C PRO A 762 -9.46 -27.06 30.35
N ASP A 763 -10.43 -27.96 30.54
CA ASP A 763 -10.74 -29.05 29.61
C ASP A 763 -11.42 -28.55 28.34
N GLU A 764 -12.41 -27.68 28.49
CA GLU A 764 -13.10 -27.01 27.37
C GLU A 764 -12.09 -26.24 26.52
N ARG A 765 -11.20 -25.47 27.15
CA ARG A 765 -10.14 -24.74 26.46
C ARG A 765 -9.22 -25.67 25.67
N ARG A 766 -8.76 -26.78 26.27
CA ARG A 766 -7.88 -27.76 25.58
C ARG A 766 -8.59 -28.39 24.38
N HIS A 767 -9.88 -28.70 24.53
CA HIS A 767 -10.71 -29.23 23.45
C HIS A 767 -10.81 -28.24 22.29
N ILE A 768 -11.21 -26.98 22.56
CA ILE A 768 -11.32 -25.94 21.53
C ILE A 768 -9.97 -25.70 20.84
N GLU A 769 -8.86 -25.57 21.60
CA GLU A 769 -7.51 -25.41 21.02
C GLU A 769 -7.16 -26.60 20.11
N SER A 770 -7.47 -27.84 20.51
CA SER A 770 -7.24 -29.05 19.70
C SER A 770 -8.07 -29.07 18.41
N VAL A 771 -9.33 -28.63 18.46
CA VAL A 771 -10.19 -28.52 17.28
C VAL A 771 -9.62 -27.48 16.31
N LEU A 772 -9.33 -26.27 16.81
CA LEU A 772 -8.82 -25.14 16.02
C LEU A 772 -7.47 -25.46 15.35
N ARG A 773 -6.52 -26.08 16.07
CA ARG A 773 -5.27 -26.59 15.50
C ARG A 773 -5.52 -27.57 14.35
N GLY A 774 -6.53 -28.43 14.52
CA GLY A 774 -6.93 -29.40 13.52
C GLY A 774 -7.51 -28.76 12.26
N ILE A 775 -8.32 -27.71 12.39
CA ILE A 775 -8.92 -26.99 11.26
C ILE A 775 -7.86 -26.21 10.50
N LEU A 776 -6.96 -25.51 11.19
CA LEU A 776 -5.80 -24.86 10.56
C LEU A 776 -4.89 -25.86 9.83
N ALA A 777 -4.94 -27.14 10.18
CA ALA A 777 -4.21 -28.16 9.43
C ALA A 777 -4.86 -28.51 8.09
N GLU A 778 -6.19 -28.38 8.01
CA GLU A 778 -7.03 -28.69 6.85
C GLU A 778 -7.20 -27.47 5.94
N TYR A 779 -7.24 -26.27 6.52
CA TYR A 779 -7.32 -25.00 5.81
C TYR A 779 -5.93 -24.62 5.26
N ALA A 780 -5.68 -25.00 4.02
CA ALA A 780 -4.59 -24.44 3.23
C ALA A 780 -5.07 -24.30 1.78
N PRO A 781 -5.18 -23.08 1.23
CA PRO A 781 -5.27 -22.94 -0.22
C PRO A 781 -3.97 -23.47 -0.85
N GLN A 782 -4.07 -23.83 -2.13
CA GLN A 782 -3.08 -24.53 -2.96
C GLN A 782 -1.60 -24.29 -2.59
N GLU A 783 -0.73 -25.31 -2.73
CA GLU A 783 0.72 -25.31 -2.39
C GLU A 783 1.56 -24.14 -2.97
N HIS A 784 0.98 -23.30 -3.82
CA HIS A 784 1.62 -22.19 -4.53
C HIS A 784 1.07 -20.79 -4.17
N GLN A 785 0.11 -20.67 -3.23
CA GLN A 785 -0.29 -19.35 -2.72
C GLN A 785 0.54 -18.96 -1.49
N ASP A 786 0.96 -17.69 -1.44
CA ASP A 786 1.57 -17.10 -0.26
C ASP A 786 0.58 -17.19 0.91
N LEU A 787 1.01 -17.84 2.00
CA LEU A 787 0.23 -17.85 3.24
C LEU A 787 0.09 -16.41 3.75
N PRO A 788 -1.15 -15.93 4.01
CA PRO A 788 -1.39 -14.58 4.52
C PRO A 788 -0.56 -14.29 5.77
N ALA A 789 -0.13 -13.04 5.96
CA ALA A 789 0.65 -12.63 7.13
C ALA A 789 -0.07 -12.93 8.46
N ASP A 790 -1.41 -12.96 8.44
CA ASP A 790 -2.24 -13.28 9.60
C ASP A 790 -2.16 -14.75 10.01
N TRP A 791 -1.84 -15.65 9.07
CA TRP A 791 -1.64 -17.08 9.36
C TRP A 791 -0.50 -17.33 10.35
N ALA A 792 0.54 -16.48 10.30
CA ALA A 792 1.65 -16.55 11.26
C ALA A 792 1.16 -16.31 12.69
N ARG A 793 0.14 -15.47 12.90
CA ARG A 793 -0.35 -15.14 14.24
C ARG A 793 -1.06 -16.33 14.89
N GLU A 794 -1.80 -17.10 14.11
CA GLU A 794 -2.52 -18.27 14.62
C GLU A 794 -1.59 -19.44 14.94
N VAL A 795 -0.47 -19.59 14.21
CA VAL A 795 0.60 -20.54 14.56
C VAL A 795 1.11 -20.32 15.99
N TYR A 796 1.31 -19.05 16.39
CA TYR A 796 1.73 -18.71 17.75
C TYR A 796 0.59 -18.81 18.76
N SER A 797 -0.59 -18.28 18.43
CA SER A 797 -1.69 -18.16 19.39
C SER A 797 -2.23 -19.51 19.82
N LEU A 798 -2.29 -20.45 18.88
CA LEU A 798 -2.65 -21.83 19.15
C LEU A 798 -1.44 -22.73 19.39
N ARG A 799 -0.20 -22.22 19.34
CA ARG A 799 1.03 -22.98 19.64
C ARG A 799 1.09 -24.30 18.86
N LEU A 800 1.00 -24.21 17.53
CA LEU A 800 0.86 -25.38 16.64
C LEU A 800 1.98 -26.43 16.80
N TRP A 801 3.15 -26.03 17.30
CA TRP A 801 4.27 -26.93 17.57
C TRP A 801 4.02 -27.90 18.74
N GLU A 802 3.09 -27.60 19.65
CA GLU A 802 2.72 -28.51 20.76
C GLU A 802 1.88 -29.71 20.29
N ASP A 803 1.31 -29.65 19.07
CA ASP A 803 0.44 -30.70 18.57
C ASP A 803 1.24 -31.81 17.86
N THR A 804 1.11 -33.04 18.34
CA THR A 804 1.85 -34.19 17.82
C THR A 804 1.18 -34.84 16.60
N ARG A 805 -0.05 -34.46 16.25
CA ARG A 805 -0.78 -35.08 15.13
C ARG A 805 -0.10 -34.75 13.80
N PRO A 806 0.22 -35.74 12.94
CA PRO A 806 0.98 -35.53 11.71
C PRO A 806 0.41 -34.45 10.77
N ARG A 807 -0.92 -34.32 10.69
CA ARG A 807 -1.58 -33.28 9.88
C ARG A 807 -1.23 -31.86 10.33
N VAL A 808 -1.19 -31.61 11.64
CA VAL A 808 -0.89 -30.28 12.21
C VAL A 808 0.59 -29.97 12.00
N ARG A 809 1.48 -30.94 12.29
CA ARG A 809 2.91 -30.84 11.99
C ARG A 809 3.16 -30.52 10.52
N ARG A 810 2.49 -31.19 9.58
CA ARG A 810 2.59 -30.91 8.13
C ARG A 810 2.13 -29.50 7.77
N SER A 811 1.07 -29.00 8.40
CA SER A 811 0.60 -27.62 8.19
C SER A 811 1.64 -26.60 8.68
N LEU A 812 2.21 -26.82 9.87
CA LEU A 812 3.29 -26.00 10.38
C LEU A 812 4.48 -25.99 9.42
N LEU A 813 4.89 -27.16 8.90
CA LEU A 813 5.99 -27.26 7.94
C LEU A 813 5.71 -26.54 6.60
N ARG A 814 4.46 -26.47 6.14
CA ARG A 814 4.07 -25.65 4.97
C ARG A 814 4.28 -24.16 5.27
N HIS A 815 3.91 -23.71 6.47
CA HIS A 815 4.12 -22.33 6.91
C HIS A 815 5.61 -21.97 6.98
N LEU A 816 6.43 -22.81 7.60
CA LEU A 816 7.88 -22.62 7.65
C LEU A 816 8.50 -22.63 6.25
N ASN A 817 8.00 -23.47 5.33
CA ASN A 817 8.44 -23.44 3.94
C ASN A 817 8.12 -22.10 3.27
N ALA A 818 6.91 -21.55 3.43
CA ALA A 818 6.54 -20.26 2.87
C ALA A 818 7.43 -19.10 3.40
N LEU A 819 7.69 -19.07 4.72
CA LEU A 819 8.64 -18.12 5.32
C LEU A 819 10.04 -18.24 4.70
N SER A 820 10.50 -19.48 4.46
CA SER A 820 11.82 -19.73 3.86
C SER A 820 11.92 -19.30 2.38
N GLN A 821 10.79 -19.23 1.66
CA GLN A 821 10.77 -18.79 0.26
C GLN A 821 10.89 -17.27 0.13
N ARG A 822 10.28 -16.50 1.05
CA ARG A 822 10.43 -15.04 1.10
C ARG A 822 11.84 -14.61 1.49
N ALA A 823 12.48 -15.38 2.38
CA ALA A 823 13.88 -15.23 2.76
C ALA A 823 14.26 -13.82 3.27
N GLU A 824 13.31 -13.10 3.87
CA GLU A 824 13.54 -11.83 4.55
C GLU A 824 14.09 -12.08 5.96
N ALA A 825 14.89 -11.15 6.50
CA ALA A 825 15.56 -11.35 7.80
C ALA A 825 14.57 -11.69 8.93
N ALA A 826 13.48 -10.93 9.03
CA ALA A 826 12.43 -11.14 10.03
C ALA A 826 11.66 -12.46 9.85
N ASP A 827 11.45 -12.90 8.61
CA ASP A 827 10.79 -14.18 8.33
C ASP A 827 11.69 -15.37 8.67
N LEU A 828 13.00 -15.26 8.42
CA LEU A 828 13.97 -16.26 8.83
C LEU A 828 14.09 -16.35 10.35
N ASP A 829 14.05 -15.22 11.07
CA ASP A 829 14.06 -15.20 12.54
C ASP A 829 12.80 -15.88 13.12
N ARG A 830 11.62 -15.57 12.57
CA ARG A 830 10.36 -16.24 12.96
C ARG A 830 10.40 -17.74 12.68
N LEU A 831 10.92 -18.14 11.51
CA LEU A 831 11.05 -19.54 11.15
C LEU A 831 11.94 -20.26 12.16
N LEU A 832 13.09 -19.69 12.50
CA LEU A 832 14.04 -20.29 13.45
C LEU A 832 13.47 -20.37 14.87
N ASP A 833 12.71 -19.37 15.34
CA ASP A 833 12.02 -19.43 16.65
C ASP A 833 11.01 -20.57 16.69
N ILE A 834 10.09 -20.62 15.71
CA ILE A 834 9.06 -21.66 15.66
C ILE A 834 9.69 -23.04 15.48
N ALA A 835 10.72 -23.16 14.64
CA ALA A 835 11.42 -24.41 14.42
C ALA A 835 12.16 -24.86 15.68
N GLY A 836 12.74 -23.94 16.47
CA GLY A 836 13.37 -24.27 17.74
C GLY A 836 12.38 -24.79 18.77
N ARG A 837 11.19 -24.18 18.87
CA ARG A 837 10.09 -24.67 19.74
C ARG A 837 9.58 -26.05 19.28
N ALA A 838 9.36 -26.23 17.98
CA ALA A 838 8.96 -27.51 17.41
C ALA A 838 10.04 -28.60 17.59
N GLU A 839 11.33 -28.24 17.49
CA GLU A 839 12.43 -29.17 17.76
C GLU A 839 12.39 -29.63 19.23
N GLN A 840 12.16 -28.72 20.19
CA GLN A 840 12.06 -29.07 21.61
C GLN A 840 10.87 -30.01 21.90
N GLU A 841 9.70 -29.73 21.34
CA GLU A 841 8.48 -30.53 21.57
C GLU A 841 8.48 -31.86 20.83
N TRP A 842 9.07 -31.93 19.63
CA TRP A 842 9.01 -33.15 18.79
C TRP A 842 10.18 -34.09 19.03
N ARG A 843 11.24 -33.61 19.70
CA ARG A 843 12.41 -34.40 20.09
C ARG A 843 12.14 -35.16 21.39
N VAL A 844 11.25 -36.15 21.31
CA VAL A 844 10.92 -37.08 22.40
C VAL A 844 11.33 -38.49 22.01
N ASP A 845 11.76 -39.29 23.00
CA ASP A 845 12.25 -40.65 22.83
C ASP A 845 11.25 -41.54 22.05
N GLY A 846 11.65 -41.92 20.83
CA GLY A 846 10.86 -42.74 19.89
C GLY A 846 10.46 -42.03 18.59
N ASP A 847 10.43 -40.68 18.56
CA ASP A 847 9.91 -39.87 17.43
C ASP A 847 11.01 -39.07 16.68
N GLU A 848 12.28 -39.21 17.08
CA GLU A 848 13.47 -38.52 16.52
C GLU A 848 13.74 -38.82 15.02
N GLN A 849 12.91 -39.65 14.39
CA GLN A 849 13.00 -40.06 12.99
C GLN A 849 11.65 -39.95 12.26
N SER A 850 10.67 -39.17 12.73
CA SER A 850 9.45 -38.97 11.92
C SER A 850 9.77 -38.21 10.62
N PRO A 851 9.05 -38.48 9.50
CA PRO A 851 9.23 -37.74 8.26
C PRO A 851 9.04 -36.22 8.43
N GLU A 852 8.13 -35.82 9.32
CA GLU A 852 7.85 -34.42 9.65
C GLU A 852 9.03 -33.77 10.39
N TYR A 853 9.63 -34.44 11.36
CA TYR A 853 10.82 -33.94 12.07
C TYR A 853 12.02 -33.78 11.13
N LEU A 854 12.29 -34.77 10.28
CA LEU A 854 13.39 -34.68 9.31
C LEU A 854 13.16 -33.57 8.26
N ARG A 855 11.90 -33.28 7.92
CA ARG A 855 11.54 -32.13 7.08
C ARG A 855 11.72 -30.80 7.82
N LEU A 856 11.46 -30.74 9.12
CA LEU A 856 11.77 -29.59 9.96
C LEU A 856 13.27 -29.27 9.88
N LEU A 857 14.13 -30.28 10.09
CA LEU A 857 15.59 -30.12 10.03
C LEU A 857 16.07 -29.55 8.69
N ASN A 858 15.53 -30.02 7.55
CA ASN A 858 15.86 -29.47 6.23
C ASN A 858 15.44 -28.00 6.07
N LEU A 859 14.27 -27.60 6.59
CA LEU A 859 13.81 -26.21 6.56
C LEU A 859 14.66 -25.31 7.46
N THR A 860 14.99 -25.79 8.66
CA THR A 860 15.89 -25.09 9.60
C THR A 860 17.29 -24.96 9.02
N ALA A 861 17.81 -26.00 8.36
CA ALA A 861 19.08 -25.94 7.64
C ALA A 861 19.07 -24.86 6.55
N ARG A 862 18.02 -24.83 5.71
CA ARG A 862 17.83 -23.79 4.70
C ARG A 862 17.82 -22.39 5.32
N ALA A 863 17.12 -22.19 6.43
CA ALA A 863 17.06 -20.90 7.09
C ALA A 863 18.44 -20.44 7.61
N HIS A 864 19.18 -21.34 8.27
CA HIS A 864 20.56 -21.06 8.68
C HIS A 864 21.48 -20.73 7.50
N ARG A 865 21.36 -21.46 6.37
CA ARG A 865 22.11 -21.16 5.14
C ARG A 865 21.82 -19.76 4.62
N LEU A 866 20.56 -19.34 4.61
CA LEU A 866 20.16 -18.00 4.18
C LEU A 866 20.60 -16.89 5.15
N ARG A 867 20.79 -17.20 6.44
CA ARG A 867 21.33 -16.29 7.46
C ARG A 867 22.86 -16.23 7.49
N GLY A 868 23.54 -17.17 6.85
CA GLY A 868 25.00 -17.29 6.85
C GLY A 868 25.58 -18.26 7.88
N ASP A 869 24.76 -19.02 8.61
CA ASP A 869 25.19 -20.00 9.62
C ASP A 869 25.48 -21.37 8.97
N TYR A 870 26.47 -21.40 8.08
CA TYR A 870 26.69 -22.54 7.18
C TYR A 870 27.06 -23.85 7.90
N ASP A 871 27.79 -23.78 9.01
CA ASP A 871 28.13 -24.96 9.79
C ASP A 871 26.90 -25.61 10.45
N ARG A 872 25.97 -24.79 10.96
CA ARG A 872 24.73 -25.29 11.54
C ARG A 872 23.83 -25.86 10.44
N SER A 873 23.73 -25.17 9.29
CA SER A 873 23.06 -25.69 8.11
C SER A 873 23.60 -27.07 7.70
N ARG A 874 24.93 -27.25 7.65
CA ARG A 874 25.55 -28.51 7.25
C ARG A 874 25.17 -29.65 8.17
N ARG A 875 25.27 -29.45 9.49
CA ARG A 875 24.93 -30.49 10.48
C ARG A 875 23.48 -30.91 10.33
N LEU A 876 22.55 -29.95 10.33
CA LEU A 876 21.12 -30.20 10.23
C LEU A 876 20.73 -30.90 8.92
N ALA A 877 21.23 -30.43 7.77
CA ALA A 877 20.94 -31.05 6.47
C ALA A 877 21.55 -32.46 6.35
N GLN A 878 22.74 -32.68 6.92
CA GLN A 878 23.37 -34.00 6.94
C GLN A 878 22.60 -34.99 7.82
N ASP A 879 22.15 -34.54 9.00
CA ASP A 879 21.38 -35.37 9.92
C ASP A 879 19.99 -35.69 9.34
N ALA A 880 19.34 -34.72 8.70
CA ALA A 880 18.11 -34.93 7.96
C ALA A 880 18.27 -35.97 6.82
N LEU A 881 19.33 -35.87 6.03
CA LEU A 881 19.61 -36.83 4.94
C LEU A 881 19.90 -38.23 5.50
N ARG A 882 20.71 -38.35 6.56
CA ARG A 882 20.99 -39.63 7.22
C ARG A 882 19.71 -40.25 7.79
N GLY A 883 18.87 -39.45 8.44
CA GLY A 883 17.59 -39.89 8.97
C GLY A 883 16.66 -40.39 7.86
N HIS A 884 16.50 -39.63 6.77
CA HIS A 884 15.68 -40.06 5.64
C HIS A 884 16.21 -41.34 4.99
N ARG A 885 17.53 -41.49 4.83
CA ARG A 885 18.15 -42.72 4.32
C ARG A 885 17.86 -43.94 5.20
N ARG A 886 17.87 -43.77 6.53
CA ARG A 886 17.55 -44.85 7.49
C ARG A 886 16.06 -45.18 7.52
N LEU A 887 15.21 -44.17 7.53
CA LEU A 887 13.75 -44.31 7.70
C LEU A 887 13.06 -44.76 6.41
N LEU A 888 13.36 -44.11 5.28
CA LEU A 888 12.62 -44.27 4.02
C LEU A 888 13.43 -45.02 2.96
N GLY A 889 14.73 -45.23 3.18
CA GLY A 889 15.65 -45.81 2.21
C GLY A 889 16.25 -44.77 1.24
N ILE A 890 17.27 -45.20 0.49
CA ILE A 890 18.08 -44.31 -0.38
C ILE A 890 17.36 -43.86 -1.66
N THR A 891 16.36 -44.61 -2.12
CA THR A 891 15.63 -44.34 -3.38
C THR A 891 14.34 -43.55 -3.18
N HIS A 892 13.89 -43.37 -1.93
CA HIS A 892 12.62 -42.71 -1.67
C HIS A 892 12.67 -41.22 -2.10
N PRO A 893 11.64 -40.68 -2.80
CA PRO A 893 11.67 -39.31 -3.32
C PRO A 893 12.02 -38.24 -2.28
N ARG A 894 11.54 -38.40 -1.03
CA ARG A 894 11.88 -37.49 0.07
C ARG A 894 13.37 -37.54 0.44
N THR A 895 13.99 -38.71 0.41
CA THR A 895 15.44 -38.87 0.66
C THR A 895 16.24 -38.17 -0.44
N LEU A 896 15.79 -38.30 -1.70
CA LEU A 896 16.43 -37.65 -2.85
C LEU A 896 16.32 -36.11 -2.77
N LEU A 897 15.17 -35.57 -2.35
CA LEU A 897 15.00 -34.12 -2.07
C LEU A 897 15.82 -33.66 -0.85
N SER A 898 16.05 -34.53 0.13
CA SER A 898 16.97 -34.25 1.24
C SER A 898 18.43 -34.21 0.77
N ALA A 899 18.79 -35.04 -0.21
CA ALA A 899 20.12 -35.02 -0.83
C ALA A 899 20.33 -33.72 -1.61
N ASP A 900 19.31 -33.25 -2.34
CA ASP A 900 19.30 -31.93 -2.99
C ASP A 900 19.50 -30.78 -1.99
N SER A 901 18.81 -30.83 -0.85
CA SER A 901 18.94 -29.84 0.23
C SER A 901 20.35 -29.83 0.83
N TYR A 902 20.94 -31.02 1.04
CA TYR A 902 22.31 -31.15 1.52
C TYR A 902 23.34 -30.68 0.48
N ALA A 903 23.13 -30.98 -0.80
CA ALA A 903 23.97 -30.53 -1.90
C ALA A 903 23.99 -28.99 -2.02
N ALA A 904 22.86 -28.32 -1.83
CA ALA A 904 22.81 -26.85 -1.76
C ALA A 904 23.69 -26.28 -0.63
N THR A 905 23.73 -26.95 0.52
CA THR A 905 24.63 -26.58 1.63
C THR A 905 26.10 -26.83 1.28
N LEU A 906 26.40 -27.94 0.62
CA LEU A 906 27.76 -28.24 0.15
C LEU A 906 28.26 -27.21 -0.86
N ARG A 907 27.41 -26.76 -1.79
CA ARG A 907 27.73 -25.66 -2.72
C ARG A 907 28.05 -24.36 -1.98
N THR A 908 27.26 -24.03 -0.97
CA THR A 908 27.48 -22.83 -0.15
C THR A 908 28.80 -22.88 0.64
N LEU A 909 29.31 -24.08 0.92
CA LEU A 909 30.61 -24.30 1.55
C LEU A 909 31.77 -24.44 0.54
N GLY A 910 31.53 -24.25 -0.76
CA GLY A 910 32.52 -24.40 -1.81
C GLY A 910 32.89 -25.85 -2.13
N ARG A 911 32.13 -26.83 -1.62
CA ARG A 911 32.33 -28.28 -1.86
C ARG A 911 31.53 -28.76 -3.08
N PHE A 912 31.84 -28.20 -4.25
CA PHE A 912 31.05 -28.39 -5.47
C PHE A 912 31.04 -29.85 -5.97
N GLU A 913 32.18 -30.55 -5.90
CA GLU A 913 32.25 -31.96 -6.32
C GLU A 913 31.46 -32.89 -5.40
N ASP A 914 31.47 -32.63 -4.08
CA ASP A 914 30.65 -33.42 -3.15
C ASP A 914 29.14 -33.19 -3.39
N ALA A 915 28.75 -31.96 -3.72
CA ALA A 915 27.37 -31.66 -4.11
C ALA A 915 26.97 -32.41 -5.39
N LEU A 916 27.87 -32.53 -6.36
CA LEU A 916 27.64 -33.27 -7.59
C LEU A 916 27.41 -34.76 -7.34
N LEU A 917 28.20 -35.35 -6.43
CA LEU A 917 28.09 -36.77 -6.05
C LEU A 917 26.75 -37.11 -5.40
N GLU A 918 26.12 -36.15 -4.70
CA GLU A 918 24.78 -36.32 -4.12
C GLU A 918 23.67 -36.10 -5.17
N LEU A 919 23.82 -35.12 -6.08
CA LEU A 919 22.77 -34.72 -7.02
C LEU A 919 22.63 -35.64 -8.24
N ARG A 920 23.73 -36.19 -8.79
CA ARG A 920 23.66 -37.05 -9.99
C ARG A 920 22.80 -38.29 -9.77
N PRO A 921 23.07 -39.14 -8.75
CA PRO A 921 22.21 -40.28 -8.46
C PRO A 921 20.78 -39.86 -8.13
N ALA A 922 20.60 -38.72 -7.44
CA ALA A 922 19.27 -38.24 -7.11
C ALA A 922 18.43 -37.88 -8.34
N LEU A 923 19.01 -37.20 -9.33
CA LEU A 923 18.33 -36.88 -10.58
C LEU A 923 17.97 -38.14 -11.37
N GLU A 924 18.91 -39.10 -11.49
CA GLU A 924 18.68 -40.36 -12.19
C GLU A 924 17.50 -41.13 -11.55
N GLN A 925 17.51 -41.27 -10.22
CA GLN A 925 16.47 -42.00 -9.50
C GLN A 925 15.12 -41.26 -9.52
N LEU A 926 15.08 -39.93 -9.38
CA LEU A 926 13.84 -39.17 -9.51
C LEU A 926 13.27 -39.24 -10.94
N THR A 927 14.14 -39.25 -11.95
CA THR A 927 13.74 -39.40 -13.35
C THR A 927 13.10 -40.77 -13.58
N LEU A 928 13.65 -41.82 -12.98
CA LEU A 928 13.09 -43.17 -13.06
C LEU A 928 11.74 -43.29 -12.32
N LEU A 929 11.62 -42.69 -11.14
CA LEU A 929 10.45 -42.84 -10.26
C LEU A 929 9.27 -41.94 -10.65
N LEU A 930 9.54 -40.67 -10.96
CA LEU A 930 8.51 -39.64 -11.16
C LEU A 930 8.44 -39.16 -12.62
N GLY A 931 9.42 -39.53 -13.44
CA GLY A 931 9.59 -39.01 -14.79
C GLY A 931 10.31 -37.66 -14.83
N TRP A 932 10.86 -37.34 -15.99
CA TRP A 932 11.62 -36.10 -16.23
C TRP A 932 10.78 -34.81 -16.16
N LYS A 933 9.45 -34.92 -16.20
CA LYS A 933 8.51 -33.77 -16.18
C LYS A 933 8.04 -33.37 -14.79
N HIS A 934 8.28 -34.21 -13.77
CA HIS A 934 7.78 -33.95 -12.43
C HIS A 934 8.51 -32.74 -11.79
N PRO A 935 7.82 -31.86 -11.05
CA PRO A 935 8.44 -30.66 -10.45
C PRO A 935 9.68 -30.94 -9.60
N ALA A 936 9.66 -32.01 -8.79
CA ALA A 936 10.81 -32.45 -8.01
C ALA A 936 12.03 -32.80 -8.89
N THR A 937 11.83 -33.50 -10.01
CA THR A 937 12.89 -33.86 -10.95
C THR A 937 13.46 -32.60 -11.61
N ILE A 938 12.60 -31.65 -11.98
CA ILE A 938 13.01 -30.36 -12.58
C ILE A 938 13.84 -29.53 -11.59
N GLN A 939 13.44 -29.48 -10.32
CA GLN A 939 14.21 -28.77 -9.29
C GLN A 939 15.62 -29.34 -9.13
N VAL A 940 15.74 -30.67 -9.01
CA VAL A 940 17.04 -31.34 -8.88
C VAL A 940 17.87 -31.20 -10.16
N GLU A 941 17.23 -31.22 -11.33
CA GLU A 941 17.89 -30.94 -12.62
C GLU A 941 18.48 -29.53 -12.66
N HIS A 942 17.73 -28.52 -12.23
CA HIS A 942 18.18 -27.13 -12.12
C HIS A 942 19.38 -27.01 -11.18
N ASN A 943 19.28 -27.57 -9.98
CA ASN A 943 20.37 -27.53 -8.99
C ASN A 943 21.61 -28.31 -9.45
N LEU A 944 21.42 -29.43 -10.16
CA LEU A 944 22.53 -30.17 -10.76
C LEU A 944 23.20 -29.35 -11.86
N ALA A 945 22.44 -28.67 -12.73
CA ALA A 945 23.01 -27.85 -13.80
C ALA A 945 23.88 -26.69 -13.24
N LEU A 946 23.43 -26.05 -12.15
CA LEU A 946 24.23 -25.06 -11.43
C LEU A 946 25.50 -25.68 -10.83
N THR A 947 25.38 -26.86 -10.21
CA THR A 947 26.53 -27.59 -9.62
C THR A 947 27.55 -27.98 -10.70
N GLU A 948 27.09 -28.47 -11.85
CA GLU A 948 27.94 -28.81 -12.99
C GLU A 948 28.70 -27.59 -13.49
N ALA A 949 28.04 -26.43 -13.61
CA ALA A 949 28.70 -25.19 -14.00
C ALA A 949 29.75 -24.71 -12.99
N LEU A 950 29.46 -24.83 -11.68
CA LEU A 950 30.42 -24.51 -10.60
C LEU A 950 31.62 -25.46 -10.54
N THR A 951 31.56 -26.62 -11.21
CA THR A 951 32.69 -27.53 -11.42
C THR A 951 33.35 -27.38 -12.81
N GLY A 952 32.94 -26.37 -13.59
CA GLY A 952 33.45 -26.11 -14.94
C GLY A 952 32.78 -26.93 -16.06
N ARG A 953 31.78 -27.76 -15.77
CA ARG A 953 31.10 -28.68 -16.70
C ARG A 953 29.85 -28.06 -17.34
N VAL A 954 30.01 -26.96 -18.07
CA VAL A 954 28.88 -26.13 -18.56
C VAL A 954 28.09 -26.77 -19.72
N GLY A 955 28.75 -27.51 -20.62
CA GLY A 955 28.16 -27.91 -21.91
C GLY A 955 26.89 -28.75 -21.80
N GLY A 956 26.95 -29.86 -21.05
CA GLY A 956 25.81 -30.75 -20.86
C GLY A 956 24.67 -30.09 -20.08
N ALA A 957 24.99 -29.29 -19.05
CA ALA A 957 24.03 -28.52 -18.27
C ALA A 957 23.27 -27.51 -19.15
N LEU A 958 24.00 -26.79 -20.02
CA LEU A 958 23.42 -25.80 -20.92
C LEU A 958 22.44 -26.44 -21.90
N THR A 959 22.83 -27.55 -22.55
CA THR A 959 21.95 -28.27 -23.49
C THR A 959 20.66 -28.72 -22.80
N ARG A 960 20.76 -29.35 -21.62
CA ARG A 960 19.58 -29.83 -20.88
C ARG A 960 18.62 -28.70 -20.48
N LEU A 961 19.14 -27.60 -19.93
CA LEU A 961 18.28 -26.46 -19.55
C LEU A 961 17.73 -25.71 -20.76
N GLN A 962 18.46 -25.63 -21.88
CA GLN A 962 17.94 -25.06 -23.12
C GLN A 962 16.77 -25.88 -23.68
N GLU A 963 16.92 -27.20 -23.75
CA GLU A 963 15.87 -28.10 -24.19
C GLU A 963 14.66 -28.04 -23.26
N ARG A 964 14.89 -27.99 -21.94
CA ARG A 964 13.85 -27.76 -20.93
C ARG A 964 13.08 -26.48 -21.21
N PHE A 965 13.79 -25.37 -21.36
CA PHE A 965 13.21 -24.05 -21.56
C PHE A 965 12.35 -24.03 -22.83
N ARG A 966 12.87 -24.55 -23.94
CA ARG A 966 12.14 -24.68 -25.22
C ARG A 966 10.91 -25.58 -25.09
N TYR A 967 11.04 -26.73 -24.44
CA TYR A 967 9.93 -27.65 -24.22
C TYR A 967 8.81 -26.98 -23.41
N ARG A 968 9.16 -26.29 -22.32
CA ARG A 968 8.18 -25.57 -21.49
C ARG A 968 7.51 -24.43 -22.25
N GLN A 969 8.25 -23.67 -23.06
CA GLN A 969 7.66 -22.66 -23.93
C GLN A 969 6.74 -23.25 -25.01
N ALA A 970 7.07 -24.42 -25.55
CA ALA A 970 6.23 -25.09 -26.54
C ALA A 970 4.92 -25.62 -25.94
N VAL A 971 4.92 -26.01 -24.65
CA VAL A 971 3.74 -26.57 -23.97
C VAL A 971 2.90 -25.50 -23.29
N GLY A 972 3.52 -24.61 -22.52
CA GLY A 972 2.85 -23.57 -21.71
C GLY A 972 2.73 -22.21 -22.40
N GLY A 973 3.18 -22.10 -23.65
CA GLY A 973 3.24 -20.83 -24.39
C GLY A 973 4.45 -19.98 -24.02
N THR A 974 4.59 -18.83 -24.68
CA THR A 974 5.74 -17.92 -24.55
C THR A 974 5.89 -17.30 -23.16
N ASP A 975 4.81 -17.31 -22.36
CA ASP A 975 4.73 -16.71 -21.03
C ASP A 975 4.58 -17.75 -19.91
N ASP A 976 4.99 -18.99 -20.15
CA ASP A 976 5.03 -20.04 -19.12
C ASP A 976 5.92 -19.64 -17.94
N VAL A 977 5.30 -19.42 -16.77
CA VAL A 977 5.98 -18.99 -15.53
C VAL A 977 7.11 -19.96 -15.13
N VAL A 978 6.88 -21.27 -15.32
CA VAL A 978 7.86 -22.31 -14.95
C VAL A 978 9.11 -22.23 -15.86
N ALA A 979 8.96 -21.93 -17.15
CA ALA A 979 10.10 -21.69 -18.03
C ALA A 979 10.92 -20.47 -17.56
N TRP A 980 10.25 -19.37 -17.25
CA TRP A 980 10.91 -18.12 -16.85
C TRP A 980 11.58 -18.20 -15.48
N ASN A 981 11.15 -19.10 -14.60
CA ASN A 981 11.85 -19.40 -13.34
C ASN A 981 13.26 -20.00 -13.55
N ALA A 982 13.57 -20.60 -14.71
CA ALA A 982 14.89 -21.15 -15.01
C ALA A 982 15.78 -20.20 -15.85
N ALA A 983 15.26 -19.02 -16.21
CA ALA A 983 15.92 -18.12 -17.16
C ALA A 983 17.20 -17.47 -16.62
N ASP A 984 17.32 -17.26 -15.30
CA ASP A 984 18.55 -16.78 -14.66
C ASP A 984 19.70 -17.77 -14.79
N LEU A 985 19.48 -19.02 -14.40
CA LEU A 985 20.49 -20.06 -14.49
C LEU A 985 20.84 -20.31 -15.96
N LEU A 986 19.85 -20.33 -16.85
CA LEU A 986 20.11 -20.46 -18.27
C LEU A 986 20.96 -19.29 -18.81
N ALA A 987 20.69 -18.06 -18.39
CA ALA A 987 21.51 -16.89 -18.76
C ALA A 987 22.94 -16.99 -18.21
N TYR A 988 23.11 -17.47 -16.97
CA TYR A 988 24.42 -17.74 -16.40
C TYR A 988 25.18 -18.82 -17.21
N LEU A 989 24.51 -19.92 -17.59
CA LEU A 989 25.13 -20.97 -18.41
C LEU A 989 25.50 -20.47 -19.81
N TYR A 990 24.69 -19.58 -20.41
CA TYR A 990 25.05 -18.90 -21.65
C TYR A 990 26.34 -18.10 -21.48
N ARG A 991 26.44 -17.26 -20.44
CA ARG A 991 27.67 -16.50 -20.13
C ARG A 991 28.88 -17.40 -19.86
N ALA A 992 28.71 -18.47 -19.08
CA ALA A 992 29.78 -19.45 -18.82
C ALA A 992 30.20 -20.24 -20.07
N ALA A 993 29.35 -20.27 -21.10
CA ALA A 993 29.65 -20.80 -22.42
C ALA A 993 30.21 -19.74 -23.40
N GLY A 994 30.35 -18.47 -22.98
CA GLY A 994 30.79 -17.36 -23.83
C GLY A 994 29.73 -16.90 -24.85
N ARG A 995 28.45 -17.05 -24.50
CA ARG A 995 27.27 -16.70 -25.30
C ARG A 995 26.52 -15.52 -24.67
N ASP A 996 27.24 -14.42 -24.43
CA ASP A 996 26.72 -13.26 -23.68
C ASP A 996 25.56 -12.54 -24.40
N GLY A 997 25.50 -12.62 -25.74
CA GLY A 997 24.39 -12.11 -26.55
C GLY A 997 23.06 -12.78 -26.22
N GLU A 998 23.04 -14.12 -26.22
CA GLU A 998 21.86 -14.90 -25.84
C GLU A 998 21.47 -14.70 -24.37
N ALA A 999 22.45 -14.55 -23.47
CA ALA A 999 22.20 -14.23 -22.07
C ALA A 999 21.50 -12.86 -21.92
N ARG A 1000 22.03 -11.82 -22.59
CA ARG A 1000 21.43 -10.48 -22.59
C ARG A 1000 20.01 -10.50 -23.12
N ASP A 1001 19.80 -11.15 -24.27
CA ASP A 1001 18.49 -11.14 -24.93
C ASP A 1001 17.43 -11.90 -24.10
N LEU A 1002 17.82 -13.01 -23.45
CA LEU A 1002 16.96 -13.74 -22.52
C LEU A 1002 16.60 -12.89 -21.29
N LEU A 1003 17.57 -12.21 -20.68
CA LEU A 1003 17.32 -11.39 -19.49
C LEU A 1003 16.52 -10.13 -19.81
N ARG A 1004 16.71 -9.50 -20.97
CA ARG A 1004 15.85 -8.40 -21.45
C ARG A 1004 14.41 -8.86 -21.66
N GLN A 1005 14.21 -10.06 -22.20
CA GLN A 1005 12.88 -10.64 -22.34
C GLN A 1005 12.25 -10.93 -20.98
N ARG A 1006 13.01 -11.44 -20.01
CA ARG A 1006 12.55 -11.66 -18.63
C ARG A 1006 12.18 -10.34 -17.96
N LEU A 1007 13.01 -9.30 -18.11
CA LEU A 1007 12.80 -7.99 -17.47
C LEU A 1007 11.52 -7.30 -17.94
N ARG A 1008 11.19 -7.40 -19.24
CA ARG A 1008 9.93 -6.85 -19.79
C ARG A 1008 8.65 -7.45 -19.19
N ARG A 1009 8.76 -8.61 -18.52
CA ARG A 1009 7.63 -9.30 -17.89
C ARG A 1009 7.42 -8.90 -16.43
N TYR A 1010 8.39 -8.24 -15.81
CA TYR A 1010 8.25 -7.71 -14.46
C TYR A 1010 7.60 -6.31 -14.51
N GLY A 1011 6.70 -6.02 -13.56
CA GLY A 1011 6.16 -4.69 -13.33
C GLY A 1011 7.17 -3.75 -12.64
N GLU A 1012 6.72 -2.62 -12.12
CA GLU A 1012 7.59 -1.62 -11.45
C GLU A 1012 8.14 -2.08 -10.08
N THR A 1013 7.72 -3.24 -9.58
CA THR A 1013 8.12 -3.79 -8.28
C THR A 1013 9.53 -4.38 -8.27
N TRP A 1014 10.32 -4.03 -7.24
CA TRP A 1014 11.70 -4.50 -7.02
C TRP A 1014 11.75 -5.71 -6.10
N ASP A 1015 11.45 -6.89 -6.64
CA ASP A 1015 11.61 -8.17 -5.94
C ASP A 1015 12.98 -8.82 -6.17
N VAL A 1016 13.25 -9.93 -5.46
CA VAL A 1016 14.51 -10.67 -5.58
C VAL A 1016 14.75 -11.16 -7.01
N ALA A 1017 13.71 -11.60 -7.72
CA ALA A 1017 13.85 -12.15 -9.07
C ALA A 1017 14.23 -11.07 -10.09
N ARG A 1018 13.64 -9.87 -9.97
CA ARG A 1018 14.02 -8.69 -10.74
C ARG A 1018 15.47 -8.29 -10.45
N LEU A 1019 15.83 -8.15 -9.17
CA LEU A 1019 17.20 -7.77 -8.79
C LEU A 1019 18.25 -8.72 -9.36
N LYS A 1020 17.99 -10.04 -9.33
CA LYS A 1020 18.86 -11.05 -9.94
C LYS A 1020 18.98 -10.88 -11.47
N THR A 1021 17.87 -10.53 -12.11
CA THR A 1021 17.80 -10.30 -13.57
C THR A 1021 18.60 -9.06 -13.96
N GLU A 1022 18.49 -7.97 -13.21
CA GLU A 1022 19.22 -6.72 -13.44
C GLU A 1022 20.74 -6.94 -13.34
N VAL A 1023 21.22 -7.59 -12.28
CA VAL A 1023 22.65 -7.90 -12.11
C VAL A 1023 23.17 -8.82 -13.23
N GLY A 1024 22.42 -9.87 -13.57
CA GLY A 1024 22.80 -10.75 -14.69
C GLY A 1024 22.83 -10.03 -16.04
N LEU A 1025 21.99 -9.01 -16.22
CA LEU A 1025 21.93 -8.21 -17.44
C LEU A 1025 23.12 -7.24 -17.49
N ALA A 1026 23.46 -6.59 -16.38
CA ALA A 1026 24.65 -5.74 -16.25
C ALA A 1026 25.92 -6.51 -16.65
N VAL A 1027 26.12 -7.72 -16.10
CA VAL A 1027 27.26 -8.58 -16.46
C VAL A 1027 27.28 -8.89 -17.96
N SER A 1028 26.14 -9.31 -18.53
CA SER A 1028 26.05 -9.63 -19.96
C SER A 1028 26.37 -8.43 -20.85
N GLU A 1029 25.85 -7.25 -20.52
CA GLU A 1029 26.06 -6.02 -21.30
C GLU A 1029 27.49 -5.50 -21.20
N ARG A 1030 28.09 -5.54 -20.00
CA ARG A 1030 29.50 -5.18 -19.82
C ARG A 1030 30.42 -6.11 -20.61
N ARG A 1031 30.21 -7.43 -20.55
CA ARG A 1031 31.02 -8.40 -21.32
C ARG A 1031 30.88 -8.22 -22.83
N LEU A 1032 29.71 -7.83 -23.32
CA LEU A 1032 29.50 -7.53 -24.74
C LEU A 1032 30.17 -6.21 -25.16
N ALA A 1033 30.15 -5.19 -24.31
CA ALA A 1033 30.88 -3.94 -24.55
C ALA A 1033 32.40 -4.15 -24.54
N ASP A 1034 32.87 -5.06 -23.69
CA ASP A 1034 34.27 -5.52 -23.65
C ASP A 1034 34.60 -6.58 -24.72
N GLY A 1035 33.61 -6.94 -25.55
CA GLY A 1035 33.72 -7.93 -26.60
C GLY A 1035 34.73 -7.52 -27.66
N PHE A 1036 35.53 -8.50 -28.10
CA PHE A 1036 36.56 -8.32 -29.12
C PHE A 1036 36.13 -9.05 -30.42
N PRO A 1037 36.05 -8.37 -31.58
CA PRO A 1037 36.38 -6.97 -31.86
C PRO A 1037 35.34 -5.94 -31.37
N ALA A 1038 35.81 -4.71 -31.09
CA ALA A 1038 35.07 -3.65 -30.40
C ALA A 1038 33.74 -3.25 -31.08
N VAL A 1039 32.69 -3.09 -30.27
CA VAL A 1039 31.42 -2.48 -30.66
C VAL A 1039 31.61 -0.98 -30.89
N LYS A 1040 30.84 -0.37 -31.81
CA LYS A 1040 30.98 1.04 -32.25
C LYS A 1040 30.95 2.09 -31.12
N ASP A 1041 30.43 1.76 -29.93
CA ASP A 1041 30.55 2.60 -28.72
C ASP A 1041 30.45 1.74 -27.43
N PRO A 1042 31.59 1.33 -26.83
CA PRO A 1042 31.60 0.51 -25.61
C PRO A 1042 31.17 1.28 -24.36
N ARG A 1043 31.33 2.62 -24.35
CA ARG A 1043 31.08 3.45 -23.16
C ARG A 1043 29.62 3.39 -22.75
N TYR A 1044 28.72 3.41 -23.74
CA TYR A 1044 27.29 3.27 -23.51
C TYR A 1044 26.93 1.94 -22.82
N GLY A 1045 27.64 0.85 -23.13
CA GLY A 1045 27.40 -0.45 -22.47
C GLY A 1045 27.89 -0.49 -21.03
N TYR A 1046 29.03 0.12 -20.73
CA TYR A 1046 29.57 0.20 -19.37
C TYR A 1046 28.77 1.13 -18.47
N GLU A 1047 28.39 2.31 -18.95
CA GLU A 1047 27.56 3.27 -18.20
C GLU A 1047 26.19 2.66 -17.87
N LEU A 1048 25.60 1.94 -18.82
CA LEU A 1048 24.31 1.30 -18.66
C LEU A 1048 24.37 0.10 -17.69
N ALA A 1049 25.45 -0.69 -17.70
CA ALA A 1049 25.69 -1.73 -16.69
C ALA A 1049 25.86 -1.11 -15.30
N HIS A 1050 26.73 -0.09 -15.19
CA HIS A 1050 27.01 0.62 -13.94
C HIS A 1050 25.75 1.18 -13.29
N GLU A 1051 24.90 1.87 -14.06
CA GLU A 1051 23.68 2.46 -13.51
C GLU A 1051 22.69 1.40 -13.02
N ARG A 1052 22.64 0.22 -13.67
CA ARG A 1052 21.83 -0.90 -13.20
C ARG A 1052 22.36 -1.48 -11.90
N ASP A 1053 23.64 -1.82 -11.85
CA ASP A 1053 24.24 -2.39 -10.65
C ASP A 1053 24.22 -1.40 -9.48
N ARG A 1054 24.38 -0.10 -9.72
CA ARG A 1054 24.23 0.95 -8.70
C ARG A 1054 22.82 0.94 -8.09
N ARG A 1055 21.77 0.90 -8.92
CA ARG A 1055 20.38 0.83 -8.45
C ARG A 1055 20.09 -0.48 -7.74
N ALA A 1056 20.49 -1.61 -8.33
CA ALA A 1056 20.30 -2.93 -7.75
C ALA A 1056 21.01 -3.06 -6.40
N LEU A 1057 22.25 -2.56 -6.27
CA LEU A 1057 23.02 -2.58 -5.03
C LEU A 1057 22.35 -1.75 -3.93
N SER A 1058 21.85 -0.55 -4.26
CA SER A 1058 21.09 0.28 -3.30
C SER A 1058 19.86 -0.47 -2.77
N MET A 1059 19.10 -1.13 -3.66
CA MET A 1059 17.94 -1.93 -3.29
C MET A 1059 18.31 -3.19 -2.48
N TYR A 1060 19.42 -3.86 -2.81
CA TYR A 1060 19.92 -5.00 -2.05
C TYR A 1060 20.32 -4.60 -0.63
N VAL A 1061 21.07 -3.49 -0.48
CA VAL A 1061 21.53 -2.98 0.81
C VAL A 1061 20.35 -2.54 1.67
N SER A 1062 19.41 -1.77 1.12
CA SER A 1062 18.25 -1.28 1.88
C SER A 1062 17.33 -2.41 2.36
N ARG A 1063 17.12 -3.44 1.52
CA ARG A 1063 16.16 -4.51 1.83
C ARG A 1063 16.77 -5.69 2.59
N PHE A 1064 18.02 -6.04 2.31
CA PHE A 1064 18.64 -7.27 2.83
C PHE A 1064 19.95 -7.05 3.59
N GLY A 1065 20.46 -5.82 3.59
CA GLY A 1065 21.71 -5.45 4.24
C GLY A 1065 22.95 -5.72 3.38
N PRO A 1066 24.10 -5.14 3.78
CA PRO A 1066 25.36 -5.19 3.00
C PRO A 1066 26.03 -6.57 3.02
N ASP A 1067 25.83 -7.36 4.09
CA ASP A 1067 26.55 -8.61 4.32
C ASP A 1067 25.94 -9.84 3.63
N ARG A 1068 24.74 -9.72 3.05
CA ARG A 1068 24.07 -10.85 2.39
C ARG A 1068 24.84 -11.24 1.14
N PHE A 1069 24.96 -12.54 0.86
CA PHE A 1069 25.67 -13.04 -0.31
C PHE A 1069 25.18 -12.43 -1.64
N ASP A 1070 23.86 -12.27 -1.82
CA ASP A 1070 23.29 -11.63 -3.01
C ASP A 1070 23.74 -10.17 -3.18
N THR A 1071 23.88 -9.44 -2.07
CA THR A 1071 24.41 -8.07 -2.04
C THR A 1071 25.89 -8.05 -2.41
N LEU A 1072 26.70 -8.95 -1.85
CA LEU A 1072 28.13 -9.06 -2.16
C LEU A 1072 28.38 -9.43 -3.63
N ARG A 1073 27.52 -10.27 -4.22
CA ARG A 1073 27.54 -10.59 -5.66
C ARG A 1073 27.30 -9.35 -6.51
N CYS A 1074 26.30 -8.54 -6.15
CA CYS A 1074 26.01 -7.28 -6.84
C CYS A 1074 27.16 -6.28 -6.65
N GLN A 1075 27.72 -6.17 -5.43
CA GLN A 1075 28.88 -5.32 -5.15
C GLN A 1075 30.11 -5.70 -5.97
N LEU A 1076 30.40 -6.99 -6.12
CA LEU A 1076 31.52 -7.42 -6.96
C LEU A 1076 31.26 -7.08 -8.44
N SER A 1077 30.02 -7.27 -8.93
CA SER A 1077 29.63 -6.87 -10.29
C SER A 1077 29.80 -5.37 -10.51
N TYR A 1078 29.32 -4.55 -9.58
CA TYR A 1078 29.50 -3.09 -9.57
C TYR A 1078 30.98 -2.67 -9.60
N ALA A 1079 31.85 -3.37 -8.88
CA ALA A 1079 33.30 -3.13 -8.92
C ALA A 1079 33.89 -3.37 -10.33
N ALA A 1080 33.39 -4.37 -11.08
CA ALA A 1080 33.83 -4.58 -12.46
C ALA A 1080 33.31 -3.51 -13.41
N ASP A 1081 32.11 -2.98 -13.19
CA ASP A 1081 31.59 -1.85 -13.97
C ASP A 1081 32.43 -0.58 -13.75
N LEU A 1082 32.82 -0.30 -12.50
CA LEU A 1082 33.73 0.79 -12.16
C LEU A 1082 35.10 0.64 -12.85
N HIS A 1083 35.67 -0.57 -12.83
CA HIS A 1083 36.93 -0.85 -13.51
C HIS A 1083 36.82 -0.65 -15.03
N ALA A 1084 35.73 -1.12 -15.66
CA ALA A 1084 35.49 -0.95 -17.09
C ALA A 1084 35.32 0.54 -17.50
N LEU A 1085 34.85 1.39 -16.57
CA LEU A 1085 34.78 2.84 -16.73
C LEU A 1085 36.10 3.57 -16.43
N GLY A 1086 37.17 2.85 -16.09
CA GLY A 1086 38.48 3.42 -15.76
C GLY A 1086 38.59 3.97 -14.33
N LYS A 1087 37.65 3.65 -13.44
CA LYS A 1087 37.64 4.09 -12.03
C LYS A 1087 38.31 3.03 -11.14
N ALA A 1088 39.61 2.84 -11.32
CA ALA A 1088 40.37 1.76 -10.69
C ALA A 1088 40.37 1.81 -9.15
N ASP A 1089 40.52 3.00 -8.56
CA ASP A 1089 40.55 3.18 -7.09
C ASP A 1089 39.21 2.79 -6.44
N GLU A 1090 38.09 3.25 -7.01
CA GLU A 1090 36.75 2.88 -6.54
C GLU A 1090 36.51 1.37 -6.70
N ALA A 1091 36.95 0.77 -7.82
CA ALA A 1091 36.84 -0.66 -8.07
C ALA A 1091 37.63 -1.50 -7.05
N GLU A 1092 38.88 -1.10 -6.74
CA GLU A 1092 39.71 -1.72 -5.71
C GLU A 1092 39.01 -1.71 -4.36
N GLN A 1093 38.49 -0.54 -3.95
CA GLN A 1093 37.83 -0.39 -2.65
C GLN A 1093 36.62 -1.32 -2.53
N GLN A 1094 35.77 -1.37 -3.56
CA GLN A 1094 34.58 -2.22 -3.57
C GLN A 1094 34.94 -3.72 -3.56
N ALA A 1095 35.96 -4.12 -4.34
CA ALA A 1095 36.42 -5.50 -4.36
C ALA A 1095 37.04 -5.93 -3.03
N ARG A 1096 37.86 -5.09 -2.40
CA ARG A 1096 38.47 -5.36 -1.09
C ARG A 1096 37.41 -5.54 0.00
N GLN A 1097 36.45 -4.63 0.09
CA GLN A 1097 35.34 -4.72 1.05
C GLN A 1097 34.50 -5.99 0.86
N CYS A 1098 34.20 -6.34 -0.40
CA CYS A 1098 33.51 -7.57 -0.73
C CYS A 1098 34.33 -8.80 -0.30
N GLY A 1099 35.63 -8.82 -0.60
CA GLY A 1099 36.55 -9.90 -0.26
C GLY A 1099 36.70 -10.12 1.25
N ASP A 1100 36.87 -9.05 2.01
CA ASP A 1100 36.94 -9.10 3.47
C ASP A 1100 35.66 -9.67 4.09
N THR A 1101 34.50 -9.31 3.52
CA THR A 1101 33.21 -9.81 4.00
C THR A 1101 32.98 -11.27 3.59
N LEU A 1102 33.34 -11.67 2.37
CA LEU A 1102 33.31 -13.08 1.95
C LEU A 1102 34.24 -13.93 2.81
N ALA A 1103 35.45 -13.46 3.11
CA ALA A 1103 36.41 -14.16 3.95
C ALA A 1103 35.90 -14.35 5.38
N ARG A 1104 35.24 -13.33 5.96
CA ARG A 1104 34.60 -13.43 7.29
C ARG A 1104 33.41 -14.39 7.30
N ARG A 1105 32.58 -14.40 6.25
CA ARG A 1105 31.31 -15.16 6.21
C ARG A 1105 31.48 -16.60 5.73
N LEU A 1106 32.21 -16.82 4.64
CA LEU A 1106 32.40 -18.14 4.00
C LEU A 1106 33.75 -18.78 4.37
N GLY A 1107 34.67 -17.98 4.93
CA GLY A 1107 36.03 -18.38 5.23
C GLY A 1107 37.03 -17.92 4.16
N ALA A 1108 38.26 -17.62 4.59
CA ALA A 1108 39.34 -17.21 3.70
C ALA A 1108 39.70 -18.28 2.64
N GLY A 1109 39.45 -19.55 2.94
CA GLY A 1109 39.69 -20.68 2.05
C GLY A 1109 38.57 -20.97 1.05
N HIS A 1110 37.51 -20.16 0.97
CA HIS A 1110 36.37 -20.42 0.10
C HIS A 1110 36.68 -20.05 -1.37
N PRO A 1111 36.23 -20.84 -2.38
CA PRO A 1111 36.47 -20.53 -3.79
C PRO A 1111 36.01 -19.12 -4.22
N TYR A 1112 34.89 -18.64 -3.70
CA TYR A 1112 34.40 -17.28 -4.01
C TYR A 1112 35.27 -16.17 -3.42
N THR A 1113 35.90 -16.42 -2.27
CA THR A 1113 36.94 -15.52 -1.72
C THR A 1113 38.11 -15.46 -2.70
N GLY A 1114 38.53 -16.60 -3.26
CA GLY A 1114 39.55 -16.67 -4.30
C GLY A 1114 39.17 -15.91 -5.58
N VAL A 1115 37.93 -16.07 -6.07
CA VAL A 1115 37.44 -15.31 -7.24
C VAL A 1115 37.47 -13.80 -6.99
N CYS A 1116 37.06 -13.37 -5.79
CA CYS A 1116 37.13 -11.96 -5.40
C CYS A 1116 38.59 -11.46 -5.33
N GLN A 1117 39.51 -12.26 -4.78
CA GLN A 1117 40.94 -11.94 -4.75
C GLN A 1117 41.54 -11.81 -6.16
N VAL A 1118 41.13 -12.64 -7.13
CA VAL A 1118 41.57 -12.46 -8.54
C VAL A 1118 41.20 -11.07 -9.03
N ARG A 1119 39.94 -10.66 -8.87
CA ARG A 1119 39.48 -9.31 -9.29
C ARG A 1119 40.18 -8.20 -8.51
N HIS A 1120 40.36 -8.36 -7.20
CA HIS A 1120 41.10 -7.40 -6.38
C HIS A 1120 42.53 -7.20 -6.89
N GLY A 1121 43.22 -8.29 -7.25
CA GLY A 1121 44.54 -8.22 -7.89
C GLY A 1121 44.53 -7.49 -9.23
N VAL A 1122 43.51 -7.71 -10.07
CA VAL A 1122 43.34 -6.95 -11.33
C VAL A 1122 43.17 -5.45 -11.07
N TYR A 1123 42.39 -5.07 -10.04
CA TYR A 1123 42.15 -3.66 -9.75
C TYR A 1123 43.36 -3.00 -9.08
N LEU A 1124 44.09 -3.69 -8.19
CA LEU A 1124 45.38 -3.23 -7.66
C LEU A 1124 46.40 -3.00 -8.77
N ARG A 1125 46.42 -3.86 -9.80
CA ARG A 1125 47.29 -3.64 -10.95
C ARG A 1125 46.89 -2.38 -11.70
N ALA A 1126 45.59 -2.15 -11.91
CA ALA A 1126 45.07 -0.96 -12.58
C ALA A 1126 45.33 0.36 -11.81
N THR A 1127 45.50 0.31 -10.48
CA THR A 1127 45.93 1.47 -9.67
C THR A 1127 47.45 1.67 -9.65
N GLY A 1128 48.22 0.74 -10.21
CA GLY A 1128 49.69 0.78 -10.25
C GLY A 1128 50.39 0.07 -9.09
N GLU A 1129 49.64 -0.55 -8.17
CA GLU A 1129 50.17 -1.29 -7.01
C GLU A 1129 50.59 -2.72 -7.40
N VAL A 1130 51.47 -2.84 -8.40
CA VAL A 1130 51.83 -4.11 -9.07
C VAL A 1130 52.37 -5.18 -8.10
N ARG A 1131 53.14 -4.79 -7.08
CA ARG A 1131 53.68 -5.74 -6.09
C ARG A 1131 52.56 -6.40 -5.27
N LEU A 1132 51.62 -5.59 -4.76
CA LEU A 1132 50.48 -6.10 -4.00
C LEU A 1132 49.54 -6.90 -4.91
N ALA A 1133 49.33 -6.44 -6.14
CA ALA A 1133 48.56 -7.16 -7.14
C ALA A 1133 49.10 -8.57 -7.40
N GLU A 1134 50.42 -8.73 -7.45
CA GLU A 1134 51.05 -10.04 -7.62
C GLU A 1134 50.91 -10.92 -6.38
N GLU A 1135 51.14 -10.36 -5.18
CA GLU A 1135 50.97 -11.09 -3.91
C GLU A 1135 49.54 -11.64 -3.79
N VAL A 1136 48.53 -10.79 -4.03
CA VAL A 1136 47.12 -11.16 -4.01
C VAL A 1136 46.79 -12.14 -5.14
N GLY A 1137 47.24 -11.88 -6.36
CA GLY A 1137 46.98 -12.74 -7.52
C GLY A 1137 47.57 -14.14 -7.38
N ARG A 1138 48.79 -14.27 -6.83
CA ARG A 1138 49.45 -15.56 -6.58
C ARG A 1138 48.75 -16.32 -5.46
N SER A 1139 48.33 -15.63 -4.40
CA SER A 1139 47.48 -16.21 -3.35
C SER A 1139 46.16 -16.74 -3.92
N ALA A 1140 45.49 -15.96 -4.76
CA ALA A 1140 44.22 -16.33 -5.39
C ALA A 1140 44.34 -17.56 -6.29
N ALA A 1141 45.36 -17.60 -7.17
CA ALA A 1141 45.63 -18.73 -8.06
C ALA A 1141 45.92 -20.02 -7.26
N ASN A 1142 46.73 -19.93 -6.20
CA ASN A 1142 47.02 -21.07 -5.32
C ASN A 1142 45.78 -21.57 -4.59
N LEU A 1143 44.96 -20.65 -4.06
CA LEU A 1143 43.73 -20.98 -3.37
C LEU A 1143 42.74 -21.70 -4.29
N LEU A 1144 42.47 -21.15 -5.47
CA LEU A 1144 41.56 -21.75 -6.44
C LEU A 1144 42.06 -23.11 -6.93
N THR A 1145 43.37 -23.22 -7.20
CA THR A 1145 44.00 -24.50 -7.59
C THR A 1145 43.83 -25.56 -6.51
N HIS A 1146 44.09 -25.21 -5.25
CA HIS A 1146 43.98 -26.15 -4.13
C HIS A 1146 42.52 -26.60 -3.89
N LYS A 1147 41.54 -25.72 -4.10
CA LYS A 1147 40.12 -26.02 -3.83
C LYS A 1147 39.37 -26.67 -5.00
N LEU A 1148 39.68 -26.29 -6.23
CA LEU A 1148 38.94 -26.71 -7.42
C LEU A 1148 39.74 -27.67 -8.30
N GLY A 1149 41.04 -27.81 -8.05
CA GLY A 1149 41.96 -28.56 -8.90
C GLY A 1149 42.40 -27.77 -10.13
N HIS A 1150 43.42 -28.29 -10.83
CA HIS A 1150 44.01 -27.62 -11.99
C HIS A 1150 43.06 -27.55 -13.21
N ALA A 1151 42.13 -28.49 -13.33
CA ALA A 1151 41.17 -28.57 -14.43
C ALA A 1151 39.90 -27.75 -14.15
N HIS A 1152 40.06 -26.46 -13.86
CA HIS A 1152 38.93 -25.56 -13.60
C HIS A 1152 39.07 -24.21 -14.34
N PRO A 1153 38.03 -23.70 -15.02
CA PRO A 1153 38.09 -22.44 -15.77
C PRO A 1153 38.54 -21.22 -14.93
N TRP A 1154 38.09 -21.13 -13.67
CA TRP A 1154 38.51 -20.04 -12.77
C TRP A 1154 39.99 -20.08 -12.42
N VAL A 1155 40.61 -21.25 -12.42
CA VAL A 1155 42.05 -21.37 -12.18
C VAL A 1155 42.81 -20.83 -13.40
N ALA A 1156 42.41 -21.20 -14.61
CA ALA A 1156 42.99 -20.65 -15.83
C ALA A 1156 42.81 -19.11 -15.91
N ALA A 1157 41.65 -18.60 -15.50
CA ALA A 1157 41.43 -17.15 -15.40
C ALA A 1157 42.37 -16.48 -14.39
N ALA A 1158 42.52 -17.06 -13.19
CA ALA A 1158 43.43 -16.55 -12.17
C ALA A 1158 44.89 -16.52 -12.65
N GLU A 1159 45.33 -17.57 -13.33
CA GLU A 1159 46.69 -17.66 -13.89
C GLU A 1159 46.92 -16.65 -15.01
N ASN A 1160 45.95 -16.47 -15.91
CA ASN A 1160 46.07 -15.47 -16.97
C ASN A 1160 46.08 -14.03 -16.41
N SER A 1161 45.27 -13.75 -15.39
CA SER A 1161 45.32 -12.46 -14.69
C SER A 1161 46.65 -12.27 -13.95
N LEU A 1162 47.21 -13.32 -13.34
CA LEU A 1162 48.53 -13.26 -12.74
C LEU A 1162 49.62 -13.04 -13.80
N ALA A 1163 49.52 -13.69 -14.97
CA ALA A 1163 50.43 -13.48 -16.09
C ALA A 1163 50.47 -12.00 -16.50
N ALA A 1164 49.31 -11.34 -16.58
CA ALA A 1164 49.24 -9.92 -16.92
C ALA A 1164 49.94 -9.05 -15.86
N THR A 1165 49.78 -9.36 -14.56
CA THR A 1165 50.49 -8.67 -13.47
C THR A 1165 52.00 -8.90 -13.51
N VAL A 1166 52.44 -10.13 -13.76
CA VAL A 1166 53.87 -10.48 -13.84
C VAL A 1166 54.55 -9.83 -15.06
N ALA A 1167 53.83 -9.71 -16.18
CA ALA A 1167 54.29 -8.99 -17.36
C ALA A 1167 54.49 -7.50 -17.06
N GLU A 1168 53.55 -6.87 -16.34
CA GLU A 1168 53.65 -5.47 -15.93
C GLU A 1168 54.78 -5.24 -14.90
N ALA A 1169 55.12 -6.25 -14.11
CA ALA A 1169 56.32 -6.27 -13.27
C ALA A 1169 57.64 -6.49 -14.04
N GLY A 1170 57.60 -6.61 -15.38
CA GLY A 1170 58.78 -6.73 -16.24
C GLY A 1170 59.33 -8.14 -16.44
N ARG A 1171 58.61 -9.19 -15.99
CA ARG A 1171 59.03 -10.61 -16.13
C ARG A 1171 58.26 -11.33 -17.23
N THR A 1172 58.50 -10.93 -18.47
CA THR A 1172 57.76 -11.41 -19.64
C THR A 1172 57.84 -12.92 -19.86
N ASP A 1173 58.99 -13.55 -19.59
CA ASP A 1173 59.15 -15.01 -19.76
C ASP A 1173 58.28 -15.80 -18.77
N GLU A 1174 58.26 -15.40 -17.49
CA GLU A 1174 57.38 -16.00 -16.47
C GLU A 1174 55.90 -15.78 -16.82
N ALA A 1175 55.54 -14.59 -17.31
CA ALA A 1175 54.20 -14.28 -17.75
C ALA A 1175 53.76 -15.14 -18.95
N ALA A 1176 54.64 -15.36 -19.94
CA ALA A 1176 54.34 -16.18 -21.10
C ALA A 1176 54.06 -17.64 -20.70
N GLU A 1177 54.85 -18.20 -19.79
CA GLU A 1177 54.63 -19.56 -19.25
C GLU A 1177 53.29 -19.69 -18.50
N LEU A 1178 52.92 -18.68 -17.69
CA LEU A 1178 51.64 -18.65 -16.99
C LEU A 1178 50.46 -18.57 -17.97
N ALA A 1179 50.54 -17.69 -18.99
CA ALA A 1179 49.52 -17.57 -20.02
C ALA A 1179 49.41 -18.86 -20.87
N HIS A 1180 50.54 -19.50 -21.18
CA HIS A 1180 50.58 -20.78 -21.89
C HIS A 1180 49.90 -21.89 -21.08
N THR A 1181 50.17 -21.94 -19.78
CA THR A 1181 49.56 -22.89 -18.84
C THR A 1181 48.06 -22.70 -18.76
N ALA A 1182 47.60 -21.46 -18.62
CA ALA A 1182 46.18 -21.12 -18.60
C ALA A 1182 45.49 -21.53 -19.91
N LEU A 1183 46.11 -21.24 -21.07
CA LEU A 1183 45.58 -21.60 -22.38
C LEU A 1183 45.47 -23.12 -22.57
N THR A 1184 46.51 -23.86 -22.17
CA THR A 1184 46.53 -25.32 -22.24
C THR A 1184 45.38 -25.91 -21.44
N ARG A 1185 45.13 -25.41 -20.22
CA ARG A 1185 44.01 -25.86 -19.39
C ARG A 1185 42.65 -25.56 -20.02
N LEU A 1186 42.47 -24.38 -20.62
CA LEU A 1186 41.24 -24.07 -21.34
C LEU A 1186 41.05 -24.99 -22.56
N ARG A 1187 42.13 -25.38 -23.25
CA ARG A 1187 42.07 -26.36 -24.35
C ARG A 1187 41.70 -27.75 -23.86
N ASP A 1188 42.28 -28.22 -22.75
CA ASP A 1188 41.98 -29.52 -22.13
C ASP A 1188 40.52 -29.62 -21.66
N LEU A 1189 39.96 -28.50 -21.17
CA LEU A 1189 38.55 -28.37 -20.81
C LEU A 1189 37.62 -28.28 -22.03
N GLY A 1190 38.16 -28.27 -23.25
CA GLY A 1190 37.40 -28.10 -24.49
C GLY A 1190 36.81 -26.70 -24.64
N VAL A 1191 37.32 -25.70 -23.92
CA VAL A 1191 36.81 -24.32 -23.93
C VAL A 1191 37.78 -23.30 -24.54
N GLY A 1192 38.95 -23.74 -25.01
CA GLY A 1192 39.95 -22.85 -25.62
C GLY A 1192 39.47 -22.08 -26.86
N HIS A 1193 38.44 -22.57 -27.56
CA HIS A 1193 37.83 -21.89 -28.71
C HIS A 1193 36.82 -20.80 -28.33
N ARG A 1194 36.39 -20.76 -27.06
CA ARG A 1194 35.44 -19.76 -26.53
C ARG A 1194 36.10 -18.37 -26.46
N PRO A 1195 35.32 -17.29 -26.30
CA PRO A 1195 35.88 -15.93 -26.19
C PRO A 1195 36.99 -15.81 -25.14
N ASP A 1196 36.81 -16.41 -23.96
CA ASP A 1196 37.83 -16.42 -22.90
C ASP A 1196 39.11 -17.12 -23.34
N GLY A 1197 39.02 -18.29 -23.99
CA GLY A 1197 40.18 -19.00 -24.51
C GLY A 1197 40.92 -18.23 -25.59
N ARG A 1198 40.19 -17.58 -26.51
CA ARG A 1198 40.77 -16.69 -27.53
C ARG A 1198 41.44 -15.46 -26.93
N ARG A 1199 40.90 -14.93 -25.81
CA ARG A 1199 41.50 -13.82 -25.07
C ARG A 1199 42.85 -14.23 -24.45
N VAL A 1200 42.92 -15.40 -23.82
CA VAL A 1200 44.18 -15.95 -23.27
C VAL A 1200 45.19 -16.25 -24.38
N ASP A 1201 44.74 -16.79 -25.52
CA ASP A 1201 45.59 -17.06 -26.68
C ASP A 1201 46.22 -15.76 -27.22
N ALA A 1202 45.42 -14.71 -27.40
CA ALA A 1202 45.91 -13.40 -27.83
C ALA A 1202 46.85 -12.74 -26.82
N HIS A 1203 46.64 -12.97 -25.52
CA HIS A 1203 47.55 -12.50 -24.47
C HIS A 1203 48.91 -13.20 -24.58
N HIS A 1204 48.89 -14.52 -24.69
CA HIS A 1204 50.09 -15.32 -24.88
C HIS A 1204 50.85 -14.92 -26.15
N GLU A 1205 50.17 -14.77 -27.29
CA GLU A 1205 50.77 -14.31 -28.56
C GLU A 1205 51.47 -12.95 -28.43
N ARG A 1206 50.92 -12.06 -27.61
CA ARG A 1206 51.52 -10.75 -27.34
C ARG A 1206 52.74 -10.82 -26.45
N LEU A 1207 52.71 -11.66 -25.41
CA LEU A 1207 53.84 -11.88 -24.52
C LEU A 1207 55.03 -12.52 -25.25
N THR A 1208 54.75 -13.41 -26.21
CA THR A 1208 55.79 -14.07 -27.03
C THR A 1208 56.21 -13.30 -28.28
N GLY A 1209 55.57 -12.15 -28.57
CA GLY A 1209 55.87 -11.32 -29.73
C GLY A 1209 55.51 -11.96 -31.09
N THR A 1210 54.61 -12.94 -31.11
CA THR A 1210 54.24 -13.70 -32.32
C THR A 1210 53.16 -13.01 -33.15
N ASP A 1211 52.29 -12.19 -32.55
CA ASP A 1211 51.34 -11.32 -33.25
C ASP A 1211 51.10 -10.03 -32.45
N THR A 1212 51.70 -8.91 -32.89
CA THR A 1212 51.52 -7.58 -32.27
C THR A 1212 50.51 -6.71 -33.02
N SER A 1213 49.86 -7.23 -34.06
CA SER A 1213 48.97 -6.46 -34.93
C SER A 1213 47.58 -6.24 -34.32
N ARG A 1214 47.20 -7.03 -33.32
CA ARG A 1214 45.88 -6.98 -32.67
C ARG A 1214 45.82 -5.90 -31.58
N PRO A 1215 44.82 -5.01 -31.60
CA PRO A 1215 44.64 -4.00 -30.55
C PRO A 1215 44.33 -4.65 -29.19
N THR A 1216 44.85 -4.06 -28.11
CA THR A 1216 44.51 -4.48 -26.73
C THR A 1216 43.03 -4.22 -26.45
N PRO A 1217 42.29 -5.14 -25.82
CA PRO A 1217 40.95 -4.83 -25.34
C PRO A 1217 40.96 -3.70 -24.30
N PRO A 1218 39.86 -2.94 -24.14
CA PRO A 1218 39.78 -1.85 -23.17
C PRO A 1218 40.03 -2.27 -21.72
N SER A 1219 39.59 -3.46 -21.32
CA SER A 1219 39.86 -4.05 -19.99
C SER A 1219 41.17 -4.84 -19.89
N GLY A 1220 41.98 -4.87 -20.94
CA GLY A 1220 43.16 -5.72 -21.01
C GLY A 1220 42.82 -7.17 -21.37
N TYR A 1221 43.63 -8.11 -20.86
CA TYR A 1221 43.52 -9.54 -21.20
C TYR A 1221 42.82 -10.38 -20.13
N ASP A 1222 42.30 -9.77 -19.07
CA ASP A 1222 41.66 -10.49 -17.97
C ASP A 1222 40.31 -11.10 -18.36
N ILE A 1223 39.96 -12.20 -17.70
CA ILE A 1223 38.65 -12.83 -17.83
C ILE A 1223 37.75 -12.26 -16.75
N ASP A 1224 36.59 -11.78 -17.15
CA ASP A 1224 35.61 -11.22 -16.24
C ASP A 1224 34.93 -12.29 -15.37
N LEU A 1225 35.37 -12.50 -14.13
CA LEU A 1225 34.82 -13.54 -13.25
C LEU A 1225 33.62 -13.09 -12.42
N GLU A 1226 32.42 -13.63 -12.65
CA GLU A 1226 31.25 -13.36 -11.79
C GLU A 1226 31.12 -14.37 -10.63
N LEU A 1227 30.39 -14.00 -9.56
CA LEU A 1227 29.99 -14.91 -8.48
C LEU A 1227 28.60 -15.51 -8.80
N PRO A 1228 28.47 -16.82 -9.05
CA PRO A 1228 27.17 -17.45 -9.28
C PRO A 1228 26.38 -17.62 -7.97
N GLU A 1229 25.07 -17.83 -8.07
CA GLU A 1229 24.20 -18.03 -6.90
C GLU A 1229 24.50 -19.32 -6.10
N LEU A 1230 24.16 -19.33 -4.80
CA LEU A 1230 24.42 -20.40 -3.82
C LEU A 1230 23.18 -21.19 -3.38
#